data_AF-A0A8I2ZA66-F1
#
_entry.id   AF-A0A8I2ZA66-F1
#
_cell.length_a   1.000
_cell.length_b   1.000
_cell.length_c   1.000
_cell.angle_alpha   90.00
_cell.angle_beta   90.00
_cell.angle_gamma   90.00
#
_symmetry.space_group_name_H-M   'P 1'
#
loop_
_entity.id
_entity.type
_entity.pdbx_description
1 polymer ?
#
loop_
_entity_poly.entity_id
_entity_poly.type
_entity_poly.pdbx_seq_one_letter_code
_entity_poly.pdbx_strand_id
1 'polypeptide(L)'
;MLLQSASLLMLALTASAEPYNTYDGPGFPACHDVAAVYNPKTVDDIQAVVQGAIAAGQKVRASGLGHMWYDTMCSDDPNTVIIKTEEVHNIYDLDIEGGSVWFEAGVTFIQLAEWLHERGASVGYTLVNWNITLAGSVAMGAHRSSIREDSMVAAGVLEMDIVDGTGQVRRIVRDEKNDDWLAASTSLGLLGVIVRMKFKIYPDFKVYADQKTLDEDKVLNGDIYGMIAPYATANFWWWPYKRKFHWRYYDEVPEGTSEQQGFQNTFSVTALEGNTARVLLDSGKYLATSNMLAEEIFFGQWEKPNFREKTTWAPIEKWPVYGWNYDVLIGGLYPDQRPNWEYGLRAYTLELAFPITQANTVLKRVRALFDEELRKLTVMTSTYRSGINIKFGKPYYDFLGQVTYNTSDGADWTKGAIMFDFPSYRPSIGDNLRFNEPFYHKLAKTLVDEFPCRPHWTKNTREVFKNSAKNIDPDHLRRFKVVRKKFDPNGVFKSVVVSPIISPTHPKLPWLIFILCLPLAKPPQLIEEHLLHTDRLIMSPILIIGATRGLGAALIKRYAEQPGYTVYVGSKLVSLLGGAQPLSAVFVTAGYFTTEDLSADKGPNWAEEQRMYTTSAIAPVFLVHALTHAGLLRSGAKLVLVSSESGSIGLRHEVEGGGNYAHHASKAALNMVGKLLSLDLRERGVIVSIVHPGFMRTEMTAGVGFDKYWDEGGAVTPEEAAASLAQWTDGLDISKTGEYWAPRGPRDIGTAEAALGKGLPTPLQLPW
;
A
#
# COMPACT_ATOMS: atom_id res chain seq x y z
N MET A 1 50.33 28.30 2.93
CA MET A 1 48.98 28.36 3.56
C MET A 1 47.99 28.62 2.43
N LEU A 2 47.46 27.68 1.66
CA LEU A 2 47.00 26.29 1.89
C LEU A 2 45.98 26.17 3.02
N LEU A 3 44.78 25.71 2.63
CA LEU A 3 43.57 25.32 3.38
C LEU A 3 42.63 26.44 3.85
N GLN A 4 41.52 26.64 3.13
CA GLN A 4 40.15 26.33 3.58
C GLN A 4 39.11 26.80 2.55
N SER A 5 38.86 25.94 1.57
CA SER A 5 37.64 25.97 0.76
C SER A 5 37.27 24.51 0.53
N ALA A 6 36.79 23.86 1.59
CA ALA A 6 36.15 22.57 1.52
C ALA A 6 34.73 22.81 1.01
N SER A 7 34.56 22.67 -0.31
CA SER A 7 33.27 22.54 -0.96
C SER A 7 32.49 21.42 -0.28
N LEU A 8 31.29 21.75 0.22
CA LEU A 8 30.27 20.75 0.50
C LEU A 8 29.96 20.04 -0.83
N LEU A 9 30.61 18.89 -1.07
CA LEU A 9 30.03 17.84 -1.89
C LEU A 9 28.81 17.34 -1.11
N MET A 10 27.64 17.91 -1.38
CA MET A 10 26.40 17.17 -1.10
C MET A 10 26.45 15.94 -1.99
N LEU A 11 26.81 14.79 -1.41
CA LEU A 11 26.36 13.52 -1.92
C LEU A 11 24.83 13.62 -1.95
N ALA A 12 24.28 13.85 -3.14
CA ALA A 12 22.93 13.39 -3.42
C ALA A 12 22.99 11.87 -3.28
N LEU A 13 22.72 11.39 -2.06
CA LEU A 13 22.32 10.02 -1.83
C LEU A 13 21.17 9.77 -2.81
N THR A 14 21.47 9.00 -3.84
CA THR A 14 20.48 8.32 -4.65
C THR A 14 19.56 7.61 -3.66
N ALA A 15 18.38 8.16 -3.39
CA ALA A 15 17.39 7.48 -2.58
C ALA A 15 17.05 6.18 -3.33
N SER A 16 17.55 5.05 -2.84
CA SER A 16 17.06 3.74 -3.26
C SER A 16 15.60 3.68 -2.83
N ALA A 17 14.68 3.65 -3.78
CA ALA A 17 13.28 3.41 -3.48
C ALA A 17 13.16 1.94 -3.07
N GLU A 18 13.01 1.70 -1.77
CA GLU A 18 12.83 0.36 -1.21
C GLU A 18 11.36 0.18 -0.79
N PRO A 19 10.80 -1.03 -0.88
CA PRO A 19 9.50 -1.32 -0.30
C PRO A 19 9.58 -1.35 1.23
N TYR A 20 8.67 -0.63 1.89
CA TYR A 20 8.43 -0.83 3.32
C TYR A 20 7.36 -1.90 3.48
N ASN A 21 7.74 -3.05 4.04
CA ASN A 21 6.85 -4.21 4.18
C ASN A 21 5.92 -4.12 5.39
N THR A 22 4.78 -4.79 5.29
CA THR A 22 3.90 -5.09 6.43
C THR A 22 4.55 -6.14 7.34
N TYR A 23 3.86 -6.46 8.44
CA TYR A 23 4.18 -7.56 9.34
C TYR A 23 4.25 -8.96 8.66
N ASP A 24 3.77 -9.10 7.42
CA ASP A 24 3.90 -10.33 6.62
C ASP A 24 5.34 -10.58 6.10
N GLY A 25 6.22 -9.59 6.22
CA GLY A 25 7.64 -9.70 5.88
C GLY A 25 8.00 -9.34 4.43
N PRO A 26 9.23 -9.67 3.98
CA PRO A 26 9.71 -9.32 2.64
C PRO A 26 8.79 -9.78 1.50
N GLY A 27 8.54 -8.90 0.52
CA GLY A 27 7.64 -9.17 -0.61
C GLY A 27 6.19 -8.75 -0.37
N PHE A 28 5.87 -8.19 0.80
CA PHE A 28 4.55 -7.71 1.19
C PHE A 28 4.60 -6.21 1.51
N PRO A 29 4.89 -5.36 0.50
CA PRO A 29 4.99 -3.92 0.70
C PRO A 29 3.67 -3.39 1.27
N ALA A 30 3.75 -2.74 2.42
CA ALA A 30 2.73 -1.78 2.83
C ALA A 30 2.84 -0.55 1.94
N CYS A 31 4.06 -0.03 1.77
CA CYS A 31 4.39 1.06 0.86
C CYS A 31 5.37 0.56 -0.19
N HIS A 32 5.06 0.77 -1.47
CA HIS A 32 5.87 0.24 -2.57
C HIS A 32 7.21 0.97 -2.74
N ASP A 33 7.22 2.29 -2.53
CA ASP A 33 8.40 3.12 -2.70
C ASP A 33 8.54 4.07 -1.49
N VAL A 34 9.65 3.99 -0.78
CA VAL A 34 10.04 4.97 0.25
C VAL A 34 11.51 5.36 0.07
N ALA A 35 11.87 6.59 0.41
CA ALA A 35 13.22 7.12 0.25
C ALA A 35 14.21 6.54 1.27
N ALA A 36 13.72 6.28 2.49
CA ALA A 36 14.50 5.70 3.58
C ALA A 36 13.59 5.17 4.69
N VAL A 37 14.13 4.23 5.46
CA VAL A 37 13.54 3.73 6.70
C VAL A 37 14.52 3.98 7.84
N TYR A 38 14.10 4.70 8.86
CA TYR A 38 14.91 5.03 10.03
C TYR A 38 14.46 4.21 11.24
N ASN A 39 15.43 3.75 12.03
CA ASN A 39 15.24 3.02 13.30
C ASN A 39 15.80 3.84 14.48
N PRO A 40 15.19 5.01 14.80
CA PRO A 40 15.62 5.84 15.92
C PRO A 40 15.52 5.09 17.24
N LYS A 41 16.39 5.41 18.20
CA LYS A 41 16.44 4.76 19.52
C LYS A 41 15.93 5.66 20.65
N THR A 42 15.71 6.94 20.35
CA THR A 42 15.22 7.92 21.31
C THR A 42 14.16 8.82 20.69
N VAL A 43 13.41 9.53 21.53
CA VAL A 43 12.48 10.57 21.08
C VAL A 43 13.22 11.69 20.34
N ASP A 44 14.42 12.05 20.78
CA ASP A 44 15.23 13.08 20.16
C ASP A 44 15.70 12.65 18.75
N ASP A 45 16.03 11.37 18.56
CA ASP A 45 16.32 10.83 17.22
C ASP A 45 15.10 10.94 16.28
N ILE A 46 13.90 10.61 16.77
CA ILE A 46 12.65 10.80 16.00
C ILE A 46 12.51 12.27 15.61
N GLN A 47 12.71 13.19 16.55
CA GLN A 47 12.62 14.62 16.30
C GLN A 47 13.63 15.08 15.26
N ALA A 48 14.89 14.64 15.36
CA ALA A 48 15.95 14.95 14.40
C ALA A 48 15.63 14.43 12.99
N VAL A 49 15.07 13.22 12.86
CA VAL A 49 14.64 12.68 11.56
C VAL A 49 13.51 13.52 10.96
N VAL A 50 12.52 13.93 11.76
CA VAL A 50 11.43 14.81 11.26
C VAL A 50 11.99 16.16 10.81
N GLN A 51 12.87 16.78 11.59
CA GLN A 51 13.50 18.06 11.24
C GLN A 51 14.35 17.95 9.97
N GLY A 52 15.12 16.87 9.83
CA GLY A 52 15.91 16.57 8.62
C GLY A 52 15.02 16.40 7.39
N ALA A 53 13.92 15.66 7.52
CA ALA A 53 12.95 15.47 6.45
C ALA A 53 12.28 16.80 6.04
N ILE A 54 11.93 17.66 7.00
CA ILE A 54 11.41 19.01 6.74
C ILE A 54 12.41 19.83 5.94
N ALA A 55 13.67 19.87 6.37
CA ALA A 55 14.74 20.60 5.68
C ALA A 55 14.99 20.07 4.25
N ALA A 56 14.82 18.77 4.04
CA ALA A 56 14.96 18.12 2.74
C ALA A 56 13.68 18.14 1.87
N GLY A 57 12.59 18.75 2.35
CA GLY A 57 11.30 18.77 1.64
C GLY A 57 10.64 17.39 1.48
N GLN A 58 11.02 16.43 2.32
CA GLN A 58 10.53 15.05 2.32
C GLN A 58 9.21 14.91 3.07
N LYS A 59 8.47 13.84 2.77
CA LYS A 59 7.30 13.43 3.56
C LYS A 59 7.72 12.47 4.64
N VAL A 60 7.00 12.46 5.75
CA VAL A 60 7.29 11.58 6.89
C VAL A 60 6.08 10.73 7.23
N ARG A 61 6.33 9.45 7.52
CA ARG A 61 5.35 8.54 8.13
C ARG A 61 5.99 7.74 9.25
N ALA A 62 5.22 7.45 10.28
CA ALA A 62 5.64 6.57 11.37
C ALA A 62 4.97 5.21 11.26
N SER A 63 5.71 4.18 11.67
CA SER A 63 5.21 2.82 11.77
C SER A 63 5.73 2.17 13.06
N GLY A 64 4.90 1.34 13.67
CA GLY A 64 5.36 0.31 14.60
C GLY A 64 5.81 -0.91 13.79
N LEU A 65 5.26 -2.06 14.15
CA LEU A 65 5.55 -3.38 13.56
C LEU A 65 4.90 -3.62 12.19
N GLY A 66 4.46 -2.56 11.49
CA GLY A 66 3.82 -2.70 10.17
C GLY A 66 2.50 -3.48 10.15
N HIS A 67 1.80 -3.55 11.30
CA HIS A 67 0.60 -4.38 11.48
C HIS A 67 -0.67 -3.79 10.85
N MET A 68 -0.69 -3.69 9.53
CA MET A 68 -1.82 -3.21 8.73
C MET A 68 -2.09 -4.15 7.57
N TRP A 69 -3.36 -4.25 7.19
CA TRP A 69 -3.79 -5.14 6.11
C TRP A 69 -3.70 -4.49 4.72
N TYR A 70 -3.67 -3.15 4.70
CA TYR A 70 -3.62 -2.32 3.50
C TYR A 70 -2.67 -1.14 3.71
N ASP A 71 -2.46 -0.36 2.65
CA ASP A 71 -1.47 0.70 2.51
C ASP A 71 -1.86 2.05 3.14
N THR A 72 -2.74 2.07 4.14
CA THR A 72 -3.33 3.32 4.66
C THR A 72 -2.29 4.29 5.23
N MET A 73 -1.20 3.77 5.80
CA MET A 73 -0.14 4.63 6.30
C MET A 73 0.72 5.26 5.19
N CYS A 74 0.65 4.78 3.96
CA CYS A 74 1.54 5.23 2.89
C CYS A 74 1.13 6.58 2.35
N SER A 75 2.03 7.26 1.65
CA SER A 75 1.84 8.62 1.10
C SER A 75 1.71 8.65 -0.43
N ASP A 76 2.03 7.53 -1.11
CA ASP A 76 2.31 7.43 -2.55
C ASP A 76 3.29 8.51 -3.03
N ASP A 77 4.28 8.82 -2.22
CA ASP A 77 5.36 9.74 -2.55
C ASP A 77 6.69 9.00 -2.33
N PRO A 78 7.45 8.68 -3.39
CA PRO A 78 8.69 7.93 -3.27
C PRO A 78 9.75 8.68 -2.46
N ASN A 79 9.58 10.00 -2.24
CA ASN A 79 10.44 10.81 -1.39
C ASN A 79 10.03 10.76 0.11
N THR A 80 9.21 9.79 0.50
CA THR A 80 8.75 9.63 1.88
C THR A 80 9.76 8.85 2.69
N VAL A 81 10.03 9.33 3.91
CA VAL A 81 10.79 8.58 4.91
C VAL A 81 9.86 7.90 5.90
N ILE A 82 10.20 6.69 6.30
CA ILE A 82 9.49 5.93 7.33
C ILE A 82 10.30 5.97 8.63
N ILE A 83 9.64 6.28 9.74
CA ILE A 83 10.20 6.23 11.09
C ILE A 83 9.63 4.99 11.79
N LYS A 84 10.49 3.99 12.05
CA LYS A 84 10.13 2.83 12.87
C LYS A 84 10.26 3.18 14.34
N THR A 85 9.17 3.03 15.08
CA THR A 85 9.08 3.43 16.50
C THR A 85 9.52 2.33 17.47
N GLU A 86 9.71 1.09 17.00
CA GLU A 86 9.95 -0.10 17.81
C GLU A 86 11.10 0.03 18.83
N GLU A 87 12.18 0.75 18.48
CA GLU A 87 13.36 0.90 19.34
C GLU A 87 13.22 2.03 20.38
N VAL A 88 12.10 2.77 20.36
CA VAL A 88 11.79 3.86 21.31
C VAL A 88 10.69 3.36 22.25
N HIS A 89 11.05 2.49 23.18
CA HIS A 89 10.12 1.64 23.95
C HIS A 89 10.32 1.68 25.47
N ASN A 90 10.82 2.77 26.04
CA ASN A 90 10.93 2.87 27.50
C ASN A 90 9.56 2.95 28.18
N ILE A 91 9.43 2.32 29.36
CA ILE A 91 8.29 2.43 30.29
C ILE A 91 8.81 3.01 31.60
N TYR A 92 8.18 4.06 32.11
CA TYR A 92 8.67 4.83 33.27
C TYR A 92 7.54 5.57 33.99
N ASP A 93 7.87 6.23 35.11
CA ASP A 93 6.94 7.03 35.93
C ASP A 93 5.61 6.31 36.23
N LEU A 94 5.71 5.08 36.74
CA LEU A 94 4.55 4.35 37.25
C LEU A 94 4.06 4.98 38.55
N ASP A 95 2.81 5.41 38.52
CA ASP A 95 2.08 5.96 39.65
C ASP A 95 0.88 5.04 39.95
N ILE A 96 1.09 4.08 40.86
CA ILE A 96 0.05 3.13 41.26
C ILE A 96 -1.09 3.85 41.99
N GLU A 97 -0.77 4.81 42.86
CA GLU A 97 -1.77 5.53 43.65
C GLU A 97 -2.62 6.46 42.78
N GLY A 98 -2.00 7.18 41.84
CA GLY A 98 -2.69 8.02 40.86
C GLY A 98 -3.25 7.26 39.65
N GLY A 99 -2.97 5.95 39.54
CA GLY A 99 -3.51 5.08 38.49
C GLY A 99 -3.01 5.44 37.09
N SER A 100 -1.71 5.74 36.92
CA SER A 100 -1.13 6.01 35.60
C SER A 100 0.31 5.53 35.39
N VAL A 101 0.74 5.44 34.13
CA VAL A 101 2.11 5.12 33.74
C VAL A 101 2.50 5.87 32.46
N TRP A 102 3.76 6.24 32.30
CA TRP A 102 4.31 6.77 31.07
C TRP A 102 5.04 5.70 30.26
N PHE A 103 4.95 5.81 28.94
CA PHE A 103 5.75 4.99 28.04
C PHE A 103 5.96 5.66 26.68
N GLU A 104 6.96 5.17 25.95
CA GLU A 104 7.32 5.63 24.61
C GLU A 104 6.56 4.87 23.49
N ALA A 105 6.52 5.45 22.30
CA ALA A 105 5.66 5.02 21.21
C ALA A 105 5.90 3.61 20.66
N GLY A 106 7.09 3.05 20.87
CA GLY A 106 7.48 1.70 20.49
C GLY A 106 6.89 0.61 21.38
N VAL A 107 6.38 0.95 22.58
CA VAL A 107 5.84 -0.04 23.52
C VAL A 107 4.61 -0.73 22.93
N THR A 108 4.64 -2.06 22.94
CA THR A 108 3.52 -2.93 22.55
C THR A 108 2.57 -3.19 23.72
N PHE A 109 1.33 -3.60 23.39
CA PHE A 109 0.35 -3.97 24.41
C PHE A 109 0.84 -5.06 25.36
N ILE A 110 1.51 -6.09 24.83
CA ILE A 110 1.99 -7.20 25.65
C ILE A 110 3.14 -6.77 26.57
N GLN A 111 4.09 -5.97 26.06
CA GLN A 111 5.20 -5.44 26.86
C GLN A 111 4.70 -4.60 28.04
N LEU A 112 3.72 -3.70 27.81
CA LEU A 112 3.16 -2.90 28.88
C LEU A 112 2.37 -3.76 29.87
N ALA A 113 1.57 -4.70 29.39
CA ALA A 113 0.77 -5.57 30.24
C ALA A 113 1.63 -6.45 31.15
N GLU A 114 2.68 -7.08 30.61
CA GLU A 114 3.63 -7.90 31.39
C GLU A 114 4.37 -7.04 32.43
N TRP A 115 4.86 -5.87 32.03
CA TRP A 115 5.59 -4.97 32.93
C TRP A 115 4.71 -4.48 34.09
N LEU A 116 3.43 -4.19 33.84
CA LEU A 116 2.48 -3.81 34.88
C LEU A 116 2.07 -4.98 35.77
N HIS A 117 1.85 -6.16 35.19
CA HIS A 117 1.46 -7.38 35.92
C HIS A 117 2.49 -7.74 37.00
N GLU A 118 3.79 -7.69 36.67
CA GLU A 118 4.89 -7.88 37.62
C GLU A 118 4.88 -6.90 38.81
N ARG A 119 4.15 -5.79 38.69
CA ARG A 119 4.05 -4.69 39.65
C ARG A 119 2.66 -4.58 40.27
N GLY A 120 1.81 -5.60 40.10
CA GLY A 120 0.46 -5.65 40.68
C GLY A 120 -0.54 -4.68 40.04
N ALA A 121 -0.26 -4.24 38.80
CA ALA A 121 -1.11 -3.34 38.05
C ALA A 121 -1.51 -3.95 36.70
N SER A 122 -2.51 -3.36 36.07
CA SER A 122 -3.00 -3.77 34.76
C SER A 122 -3.26 -2.57 33.86
N VAL A 123 -3.05 -2.76 32.56
CA VAL A 123 -3.45 -1.82 31.51
C VAL A 123 -4.99 -1.82 31.30
N GLY A 124 -5.72 -2.67 32.03
CA GLY A 124 -7.16 -2.85 31.89
C GLY A 124 -7.49 -3.82 30.76
N TYR A 125 -8.66 -3.66 30.13
CA TYR A 125 -9.07 -4.51 29.02
C TYR A 125 -8.37 -4.14 27.71
N THR A 126 -7.79 -5.13 27.04
CA THR A 126 -6.82 -4.95 25.93
C THR A 126 -7.34 -5.40 24.57
N LEU A 127 -6.52 -5.20 23.53
CA LEU A 127 -6.71 -5.75 22.20
C LEU A 127 -6.25 -7.21 22.13
N VAL A 128 -6.78 -7.96 21.15
CA VAL A 128 -6.42 -9.37 20.95
C VAL A 128 -5.03 -9.56 20.32
N ASN A 129 -4.51 -8.58 19.58
CA ASN A 129 -3.24 -8.69 18.88
C ASN A 129 -2.07 -8.30 19.80
N TRP A 130 -1.09 -9.19 19.98
CA TRP A 130 0.11 -8.90 20.77
C TRP A 130 1.09 -7.96 20.06
N ASN A 131 1.23 -8.10 18.74
CA ASN A 131 2.33 -7.50 17.98
C ASN A 131 2.00 -6.10 17.44
N ILE A 132 1.42 -5.23 18.27
CA ILE A 132 1.04 -3.86 17.91
C ILE A 132 1.44 -2.86 18.98
N THR A 133 1.95 -1.70 18.57
CA THR A 133 2.31 -0.62 19.49
C THR A 133 1.07 0.13 19.97
N LEU A 134 1.06 0.59 21.22
CA LEU A 134 -0.06 1.38 21.74
C LEU A 134 -0.20 2.71 20.97
N ALA A 135 0.91 3.36 20.61
CA ALA A 135 0.87 4.62 19.86
C ALA A 135 0.30 4.44 18.44
N GLY A 136 0.69 3.37 17.74
CA GLY A 136 0.11 3.02 16.45
C GLY A 136 -1.39 2.71 16.56
N SER A 137 -1.78 2.04 17.65
CA SER A 137 -3.18 1.73 17.96
C SER A 137 -4.03 2.99 18.16
N VAL A 138 -3.55 3.97 18.93
CA VAL A 138 -4.20 5.28 19.09
C VAL A 138 -4.26 6.02 17.76
N ALA A 139 -3.14 6.12 17.04
CA ALA A 139 -3.10 6.82 15.76
C ALA A 139 -4.13 6.27 14.76
N MET A 140 -4.33 4.95 14.72
CA MET A 140 -5.22 4.30 13.75
C MET A 140 -6.66 4.09 14.26
N GLY A 141 -6.99 4.55 15.47
CA GLY A 141 -8.32 4.41 16.06
C GLY A 141 -8.67 2.95 16.40
N ALA A 142 -7.69 2.17 16.87
CA ALA A 142 -7.88 0.77 17.22
C ALA A 142 -8.83 0.60 18.42
N HIS A 143 -9.54 -0.52 18.41
CA HIS A 143 -10.58 -0.82 19.40
C HIS A 143 -10.73 -2.32 19.65
N ARG A 144 -11.34 -2.63 20.81
CA ARG A 144 -11.76 -3.98 21.23
C ARG A 144 -13.29 -4.08 21.25
N SER A 145 -13.79 -5.27 21.57
CA SER A 145 -15.22 -5.52 21.67
C SER A 145 -15.78 -5.22 23.06
N SER A 146 -16.42 -4.08 23.28
CA SER A 146 -17.20 -3.80 24.49
C SER A 146 -18.17 -2.65 24.27
N ILE A 147 -19.30 -2.70 24.97
CA ILE A 147 -20.25 -1.59 25.13
C ILE A 147 -20.27 -1.06 26.56
N ARG A 148 -20.02 -1.95 27.53
CA ARG A 148 -19.99 -1.63 28.96
C ARG A 148 -18.76 -0.79 29.31
N GLU A 149 -17.62 -1.26 28.84
CA GLU A 149 -16.31 -0.70 29.12
C GLU A 149 -15.78 0.07 27.90
N ASP A 150 -14.76 0.91 28.11
CA ASP A 150 -14.18 1.69 27.03
C ASP A 150 -13.52 0.80 25.97
N SER A 151 -13.98 0.91 24.73
CA SER A 151 -13.53 0.04 23.62
C SER A 151 -12.36 0.62 22.83
N MET A 152 -12.23 1.95 22.76
CA MET A 152 -11.13 2.63 22.05
C MET A 152 -9.87 2.62 22.89
N VAL A 153 -8.72 2.34 22.28
CA VAL A 153 -7.41 2.43 22.99
C VAL A 153 -7.14 3.86 23.49
N ALA A 154 -7.53 4.86 22.69
CA ALA A 154 -7.38 6.27 23.06
C ALA A 154 -8.11 6.66 24.36
N ALA A 155 -9.15 5.91 24.75
CA ALA A 155 -9.87 6.16 25.99
C ALA A 155 -9.05 5.84 27.26
N GLY A 156 -7.95 5.07 27.14
CA GLY A 156 -7.01 4.88 28.24
C GLY A 156 -5.91 5.94 28.31
N VAL A 157 -5.75 6.77 27.27
CA VAL A 157 -4.71 7.81 27.23
C VAL A 157 -5.15 9.03 28.03
N LEU A 158 -4.23 9.57 28.84
CA LEU A 158 -4.41 10.77 29.65
C LEU A 158 -3.66 11.97 29.04
N GLU A 159 -2.47 11.71 28.50
CA GLU A 159 -1.62 12.71 27.83
C GLU A 159 -0.83 12.04 26.70
N MET A 160 -0.50 12.79 25.65
CA MET A 160 0.41 12.32 24.60
C MET A 160 1.32 13.43 24.09
N ASP A 161 2.56 13.07 23.77
CA ASP A 161 3.51 13.95 23.11
C ASP A 161 3.62 13.57 21.62
N ILE A 162 3.53 14.56 20.73
CA ILE A 162 3.60 14.40 19.28
C ILE A 162 4.73 15.26 18.72
N VAL A 163 5.63 14.70 17.92
CA VAL A 163 6.54 15.47 17.06
C VAL A 163 5.77 15.91 15.82
N ASP A 164 5.49 17.21 15.73
CA ASP A 164 4.62 17.81 14.72
C ASP A 164 5.34 18.12 13.39
N GLY A 165 4.62 18.68 12.41
CA GLY A 165 5.16 19.04 11.09
C GLY A 165 6.04 20.29 11.08
N THR A 166 6.29 20.89 12.25
CA THR A 166 7.33 21.91 12.46
C THR A 166 8.59 21.31 13.08
N GLY A 167 8.59 20.01 13.39
CA GLY A 167 9.69 19.30 14.05
C GLY A 167 9.76 19.57 15.54
N GLN A 168 8.67 20.04 16.16
CA GLN A 168 8.60 20.36 17.59
C GLN A 168 7.74 19.33 18.32
N VAL A 169 8.14 19.02 19.56
CA VAL A 169 7.31 18.20 20.46
C VAL A 169 6.15 19.05 20.99
N ARG A 170 4.93 18.58 20.79
CA ARG A 170 3.71 19.13 21.37
C ARG A 170 3.10 18.14 22.35
N ARG A 171 2.87 18.60 23.58
CA ARG A 171 2.07 17.87 24.57
C ARG A 171 0.60 18.18 24.41
N ILE A 172 -0.21 17.14 24.38
CA ILE A 172 -1.67 17.22 24.37
C ILE A 172 -2.18 16.49 25.61
N VAL A 173 -2.89 17.22 26.47
CA VAL A 173 -3.60 16.66 27.63
C VAL A 173 -5.03 16.34 27.20
N ARG A 174 -5.58 15.24 27.71
CA ARG A 174 -6.95 14.83 27.41
C ARG A 174 -7.96 15.91 27.80
N ASP A 175 -8.69 16.37 26.81
CA ASP A 175 -9.86 17.25 26.98
C ASP A 175 -10.85 16.96 25.84
N GLU A 176 -12.00 16.37 26.19
CA GLU A 176 -13.03 15.95 25.24
C GLU A 176 -13.76 17.13 24.57
N LYS A 177 -13.47 18.38 25.00
CA LYS A 177 -13.96 19.61 24.38
C LYS A 177 -12.91 20.28 23.49
N ASN A 178 -11.67 19.77 23.47
CA ASN A 178 -10.57 20.36 22.73
C ASN A 178 -10.35 19.62 21.40
N ASP A 179 -10.44 20.35 20.30
CA ASP A 179 -10.22 19.83 18.95
C ASP A 179 -8.84 19.19 18.76
N ASP A 180 -7.79 19.68 19.45
CA ASP A 180 -6.46 19.07 19.38
C ASP A 180 -6.50 17.62 19.88
N TRP A 181 -7.19 17.36 21.00
CA TRP A 181 -7.35 16.01 21.54
C TRP A 181 -8.24 15.15 20.66
N LEU A 182 -9.42 15.65 20.26
CA LEU A 182 -10.38 14.94 19.42
C LEU A 182 -9.80 14.53 18.06
N ALA A 183 -8.86 15.32 17.52
CA ALA A 183 -8.12 14.97 16.31
C ALA A 183 -6.97 13.99 16.60
N ALA A 184 -6.30 14.12 17.75
CA ALA A 184 -5.16 13.28 18.11
C ALA A 184 -5.55 11.84 18.49
N SER A 185 -6.73 11.64 19.09
CA SER A 185 -7.23 10.34 19.54
C SER A 185 -7.50 9.34 18.40
N THR A 186 -7.64 9.82 17.16
CA THR A 186 -7.58 9.04 15.91
C THR A 186 -7.02 9.94 14.80
N SER A 187 -5.69 10.05 14.73
CA SER A 187 -5.02 11.04 13.85
C SER A 187 -4.53 10.50 12.51
N LEU A 188 -4.47 9.18 12.36
CA LEU A 188 -3.88 8.46 11.24
C LEU A 188 -2.39 8.83 11.04
N GLY A 189 -1.74 9.35 12.10
CA GLY A 189 -0.38 9.89 12.07
C GLY A 189 -0.23 11.19 11.26
N LEU A 190 -1.32 11.90 10.98
CA LEU A 190 -1.31 13.12 10.16
C LEU A 190 -1.03 14.40 10.96
N LEU A 191 -1.09 14.33 12.29
CA LEU A 191 -0.68 15.43 13.16
C LEU A 191 0.81 15.37 13.52
N GLY A 192 1.46 14.24 13.22
CA GLY A 192 2.84 14.00 13.60
C GLY A 192 3.08 12.58 14.09
N VAL A 193 4.28 12.35 14.61
CA VAL A 193 4.67 11.09 15.25
C VAL A 193 4.33 11.17 16.73
N ILE A 194 3.39 10.35 17.21
CA ILE A 194 3.20 10.16 18.65
C ILE A 194 4.48 9.51 19.18
N VAL A 195 5.11 10.10 20.21
CA VAL A 195 6.40 9.65 20.75
C VAL A 195 6.34 9.19 22.20
N ARG A 196 5.41 9.73 23.00
CA ARG A 196 5.20 9.35 24.41
C ARG A 196 3.72 9.42 24.76
N MET A 197 3.26 8.58 25.69
CA MET A 197 1.90 8.62 26.21
C MET A 197 1.87 8.35 27.72
N LYS A 198 1.02 9.09 28.42
CA LYS A 198 0.57 8.78 29.78
C LYS A 198 -0.72 8.00 29.68
N PHE A 199 -0.78 6.83 30.32
CA PHE A 199 -1.91 5.91 30.20
C PHE A 199 -2.46 5.55 31.57
N LYS A 200 -3.78 5.38 31.64
CA LYS A 200 -4.49 4.94 32.84
C LYS A 200 -4.24 3.46 33.11
N ILE A 201 -3.99 3.11 34.37
CA ILE A 201 -3.85 1.73 34.83
C ILE A 201 -4.89 1.39 35.90
N TYR A 202 -4.96 0.12 36.26
CA TYR A 202 -5.90 -0.46 37.19
C TYR A 202 -5.17 -1.40 38.15
N PRO A 203 -5.74 -1.73 39.32
CA PRO A 203 -5.32 -2.93 40.05
C PRO A 203 -5.36 -4.13 39.12
N ASP A 204 -4.43 -5.07 39.30
CA ASP A 204 -4.44 -6.28 38.49
C ASP A 204 -5.62 -7.20 38.85
N PHE A 205 -6.13 -7.94 37.86
CA PHE A 205 -7.33 -8.75 38.01
C PHE A 205 -7.38 -9.94 37.05
N LYS A 206 -8.12 -10.97 37.46
CA LYS A 206 -8.44 -12.12 36.63
C LYS A 206 -9.76 -11.93 35.91
N VAL A 207 -9.88 -12.59 34.76
CA VAL A 207 -11.13 -12.72 34.02
C VAL A 207 -11.45 -14.18 33.77
N TYR A 208 -12.71 -14.46 33.49
CA TYR A 208 -13.11 -15.69 32.81
C TYR A 208 -13.47 -15.40 31.35
N ALA A 209 -13.34 -16.40 30.50
CA ALA A 209 -13.82 -16.45 29.12
C ALA A 209 -14.76 -17.65 29.00
N ASP A 210 -15.93 -17.47 28.40
CA ASP A 210 -16.86 -18.55 28.10
C ASP A 210 -17.41 -18.40 26.68
N GLN A 211 -17.74 -19.50 26.03
CA GLN A 211 -18.23 -19.49 24.66
C GLN A 211 -19.38 -20.47 24.46
N LYS A 212 -20.39 -20.03 23.70
CA LYS A 212 -21.55 -20.83 23.31
C LYS A 212 -21.74 -20.81 21.80
N THR A 213 -22.11 -21.96 21.25
CA THR A 213 -22.58 -22.08 19.88
C THR A 213 -24.05 -21.67 19.82
N LEU A 214 -24.40 -20.75 18.92
CA LEU A 214 -25.75 -20.26 18.69
C LEU A 214 -26.16 -20.51 17.23
N ASP A 215 -27.43 -20.83 17.03
CA ASP A 215 -28.02 -20.83 15.69
C ASP A 215 -28.10 -19.40 15.14
N GLU A 216 -27.92 -19.24 13.83
CA GLU A 216 -27.89 -17.93 13.17
C GLU A 216 -29.14 -17.07 13.48
N ASP A 217 -30.32 -17.69 13.50
CA ASP A 217 -31.58 -16.99 13.79
C ASP A 217 -31.64 -16.39 15.20
N LYS A 218 -30.95 -16.98 16.19
CA LYS A 218 -30.91 -16.45 17.57
C LYS A 218 -30.18 -15.11 17.64
N VAL A 219 -29.20 -14.89 16.77
CA VAL A 219 -28.48 -13.61 16.69
C VAL A 219 -29.19 -12.67 15.72
N LEU A 220 -29.52 -13.11 14.51
CA LEU A 220 -30.16 -12.25 13.50
C LEU A 220 -31.49 -11.68 13.97
N ASN A 221 -32.28 -12.43 14.75
CA ASN A 221 -33.58 -11.97 15.28
C ASN A 221 -33.57 -11.68 16.78
N GLY A 222 -32.44 -11.83 17.47
CA GLY A 222 -32.33 -11.63 18.92
C GLY A 222 -31.95 -10.22 19.33
N ASP A 223 -31.89 -9.99 20.64
CA ASP A 223 -31.42 -8.75 21.24
C ASP A 223 -29.88 -8.75 21.31
N ILE A 224 -29.24 -8.31 20.22
CA ILE A 224 -27.78 -8.22 20.13
C ILE A 224 -27.22 -7.31 21.23
N TYR A 225 -27.88 -6.21 21.57
CA TYR A 225 -27.40 -5.30 22.61
C TYR A 225 -27.42 -6.00 23.98
N GLY A 226 -28.52 -6.63 24.35
CA GLY A 226 -28.68 -7.37 25.61
C GLY A 226 -27.73 -8.56 25.76
N MET A 227 -27.28 -9.16 24.66
CA MET A 227 -26.27 -10.22 24.68
C MET A 227 -24.84 -9.71 24.91
N ILE A 228 -24.56 -8.42 24.69
CA ILE A 228 -23.21 -7.87 24.73
C ILE A 228 -23.00 -6.95 25.92
N ALA A 229 -23.95 -6.04 26.16
CA ALA A 229 -23.87 -5.02 27.20
C ALA A 229 -23.62 -5.53 28.63
N PRO A 230 -24.05 -6.74 29.04
CA PRO A 230 -23.77 -7.23 30.38
C PRO A 230 -22.30 -7.53 30.66
N TYR A 231 -21.48 -7.77 29.64
CA TYR A 231 -20.11 -8.29 29.80
C TYR A 231 -19.05 -7.23 29.56
N ALA A 232 -17.89 -7.38 30.21
CA ALA A 232 -16.76 -6.49 30.02
C ALA A 232 -16.25 -6.50 28.57
N THR A 233 -16.26 -7.70 27.98
CA THR A 233 -15.94 -7.95 26.57
C THR A 233 -16.89 -9.05 26.09
N ALA A 234 -17.52 -8.86 24.93
CA ALA A 234 -18.29 -9.91 24.27
C ALA A 234 -18.30 -9.68 22.76
N ASN A 235 -18.27 -10.75 21.99
CA ASN A 235 -18.23 -10.68 20.53
C ASN A 235 -18.82 -11.96 19.90
N PHE A 236 -19.11 -11.90 18.60
CA PHE A 236 -19.55 -13.07 17.83
C PHE A 236 -18.52 -13.44 16.76
N TRP A 237 -18.40 -14.73 16.47
CA TRP A 237 -17.76 -15.23 15.24
C TRP A 237 -18.80 -15.94 14.40
N TRP A 238 -19.08 -15.41 13.22
CA TRP A 238 -20.09 -15.91 12.30
C TRP A 238 -19.49 -16.86 11.28
N TRP A 239 -20.16 -18.00 11.12
CA TRP A 239 -19.84 -19.08 10.19
C TRP A 239 -21.01 -19.18 9.20
N PRO A 240 -20.95 -18.46 8.07
CA PRO A 240 -22.12 -18.21 7.23
C PRO A 240 -22.59 -19.44 6.44
N TYR A 241 -21.72 -20.40 6.14
CA TYR A 241 -22.14 -21.67 5.55
C TYR A 241 -22.73 -22.61 6.60
N LYS A 242 -22.13 -22.67 7.80
CA LYS A 242 -22.66 -23.40 8.96
C LYS A 242 -23.98 -22.82 9.48
N ARG A 243 -24.26 -21.55 9.19
CA ARG A 243 -25.38 -20.76 9.74
C ARG A 243 -25.38 -20.78 11.26
N LYS A 244 -24.21 -20.55 11.84
CA LYS A 244 -23.99 -20.53 13.29
C LYS A 244 -23.09 -19.38 13.70
N PHE A 245 -23.23 -18.98 14.95
CA PHE A 245 -22.30 -18.09 15.62
C PHE A 245 -21.64 -18.82 16.78
N HIS A 246 -20.37 -18.53 17.01
CA HIS A 246 -19.78 -18.66 18.33
C HIS A 246 -19.97 -17.33 19.05
N TRP A 247 -20.57 -17.33 20.22
CA TRP A 247 -20.71 -16.17 21.09
C TRP A 247 -19.78 -16.33 22.28
N ARG A 248 -18.77 -15.49 22.39
CA ARG A 248 -17.83 -15.50 23.52
C ARG A 248 -17.93 -14.21 24.29
N TYR A 249 -17.82 -14.35 25.59
CA TYR A 249 -17.87 -13.24 26.52
C TYR A 249 -16.88 -13.46 27.66
N TYR A 250 -16.47 -12.35 28.24
CA TYR A 250 -15.47 -12.28 29.28
C TYR A 250 -15.94 -11.31 30.36
N ASP A 251 -15.66 -11.66 31.61
CA ASP A 251 -15.86 -10.75 32.73
C ASP A 251 -14.84 -10.98 33.84
N GLU A 252 -14.70 -9.99 34.70
CA GLU A 252 -13.84 -10.05 35.88
C GLU A 252 -14.30 -11.14 36.84
N VAL A 253 -13.33 -11.80 37.48
CA VAL A 253 -13.56 -12.72 38.58
C VAL A 253 -12.64 -12.39 39.75
N PRO A 254 -13.05 -12.67 41.00
CA PRO A 254 -12.13 -12.64 42.13
C PRO A 254 -10.90 -13.53 41.85
N GLU A 255 -9.70 -13.05 42.22
CA GLU A 255 -8.43 -13.75 41.97
C GLU A 255 -8.43 -15.21 42.46
N GLY A 256 -9.06 -15.47 43.62
CA GLY A 256 -9.18 -16.79 44.22
C GLY A 256 -10.22 -17.73 43.58
N THR A 257 -10.89 -17.33 42.49
CA THR A 257 -11.93 -18.15 41.83
C THR A 257 -11.34 -19.40 41.18
N SER A 258 -10.13 -19.31 40.62
CA SER A 258 -9.45 -20.41 39.95
C SER A 258 -7.94 -20.19 39.94
N GLU A 259 -7.18 -21.26 40.13
CA GLU A 259 -5.71 -21.26 39.99
C GLU A 259 -5.26 -21.25 38.52
N GLN A 260 -6.18 -21.53 37.57
CA GLN A 260 -5.88 -21.60 36.14
C GLN A 260 -5.27 -20.28 35.63
N GLN A 261 -4.28 -20.40 34.74
CA GLN A 261 -3.66 -19.30 34.01
C GLN A 261 -3.83 -19.52 32.51
N GLY A 262 -5.06 -19.34 32.04
CA GLY A 262 -5.40 -19.46 30.63
C GLY A 262 -4.68 -18.42 29.79
N PHE A 263 -4.00 -18.88 28.74
CA PHE A 263 -3.32 -18.05 27.77
C PHE A 263 -3.89 -18.31 26.38
N GLN A 264 -4.34 -17.25 25.72
CA GLN A 264 -5.08 -17.34 24.46
C GLN A 264 -4.15 -17.56 23.25
N ASN A 265 -4.58 -18.44 22.34
CA ASN A 265 -4.02 -18.57 21.00
C ASN A 265 -5.03 -18.17 19.93
N THR A 266 -4.79 -17.00 19.34
CA THR A 266 -5.57 -16.52 18.19
C THR A 266 -4.85 -16.80 16.87
N PHE A 267 -3.54 -16.56 16.80
CA PHE A 267 -2.78 -16.59 15.54
C PHE A 267 -1.66 -17.63 15.52
N SER A 268 -1.46 -18.38 16.61
CA SER A 268 -0.37 -19.34 16.77
C SER A 268 -0.78 -20.71 16.23
N VAL A 269 0.02 -21.28 15.33
CA VAL A 269 -0.27 -22.59 14.72
C VAL A 269 1.00 -23.42 14.57
N THR A 270 0.84 -24.74 14.58
CA THR A 270 1.93 -25.65 14.19
C THR A 270 2.15 -25.62 12.68
N ALA A 271 3.32 -26.08 12.22
CA ALA A 271 3.61 -26.24 10.80
C ALA A 271 2.61 -27.16 10.08
N LEU A 272 2.12 -28.22 10.74
CA LEU A 272 1.14 -29.12 10.15
C LEU A 272 -0.21 -28.40 9.95
N GLU A 273 -0.74 -27.77 11.01
CA GLU A 273 -1.99 -27.02 10.93
C GLU A 273 -1.92 -25.90 9.90
N GLY A 274 -0.84 -25.12 9.91
CA GLY A 274 -0.61 -24.01 8.98
C GLY A 274 -0.59 -24.46 7.52
N ASN A 275 0.20 -25.49 7.21
CA ASN A 275 0.31 -25.99 5.84
C ASN A 275 -0.97 -26.68 5.36
N THR A 276 -1.63 -27.47 6.21
CA THR A 276 -2.90 -28.12 5.87
C THR A 276 -4.00 -27.09 5.59
N ALA A 277 -4.13 -26.08 6.46
CA ALA A 277 -5.06 -24.99 6.25
C ALA A 277 -4.76 -24.22 4.95
N ARG A 278 -3.47 -23.96 4.65
CA ARG A 278 -3.08 -23.25 3.43
C ARG A 278 -3.47 -24.03 2.18
N VAL A 279 -3.13 -25.32 2.12
CA VAL A 279 -3.48 -26.18 0.98
C VAL A 279 -5.00 -26.23 0.76
N LEU A 280 -5.77 -26.36 1.83
CA LEU A 280 -7.23 -26.42 1.76
C LEU A 280 -7.85 -25.09 1.30
N LEU A 281 -7.36 -23.97 1.80
CA LEU A 281 -7.85 -22.65 1.41
C LEU A 281 -7.37 -22.22 0.02
N ASP A 282 -6.17 -22.64 -0.40
CA ASP A 282 -5.66 -22.45 -1.77
C ASP A 282 -6.54 -23.20 -2.78
N SER A 283 -6.91 -24.47 -2.53
CA SER A 283 -7.86 -25.18 -3.40
C SER A 283 -9.26 -24.54 -3.37
N GLY A 284 -9.61 -23.92 -2.24
CA GLY A 284 -10.78 -23.08 -2.04
C GLY A 284 -10.91 -21.91 -3.01
N LYS A 285 -9.82 -21.47 -3.63
CA LYS A 285 -9.85 -20.48 -4.72
C LYS A 285 -10.69 -20.94 -5.92
N TYR A 286 -10.66 -22.25 -6.21
CA TYR A 286 -11.33 -22.83 -7.38
C TYR A 286 -12.59 -23.62 -7.02
N LEU A 287 -12.65 -24.16 -5.80
CA LEU A 287 -13.71 -25.08 -5.37
C LEU A 287 -14.38 -24.57 -4.10
N ALA A 288 -15.66 -24.20 -4.21
CA ALA A 288 -16.47 -23.82 -3.06
C ALA A 288 -16.52 -24.91 -1.97
N THR A 289 -16.50 -26.19 -2.38
CA THR A 289 -16.51 -27.34 -1.47
C THR A 289 -15.27 -27.42 -0.58
N SER A 290 -14.10 -26.98 -1.06
CA SER A 290 -12.91 -26.86 -0.22
C SER A 290 -13.08 -25.79 0.86
N ASN A 291 -13.69 -24.64 0.52
CA ASN A 291 -13.98 -23.62 1.53
C ASN A 291 -15.05 -24.08 2.53
N MET A 292 -16.05 -24.84 2.08
CA MET A 292 -17.07 -25.43 2.98
C MET A 292 -16.43 -26.39 3.98
N LEU A 293 -15.50 -27.24 3.52
CA LEU A 293 -14.74 -28.14 4.38
C LEU A 293 -13.83 -27.35 5.34
N ALA A 294 -13.19 -26.28 4.86
CA ALA A 294 -12.39 -25.41 5.72
C ALA A 294 -13.24 -24.79 6.84
N GLU A 295 -14.42 -24.26 6.51
CA GLU A 295 -15.34 -23.71 7.49
C GLU A 295 -15.79 -24.76 8.51
N GLU A 296 -16.09 -26.00 8.08
CA GLU A 296 -16.44 -27.11 8.98
C GLU A 296 -15.34 -27.41 10.00
N ILE A 297 -14.09 -27.54 9.53
CA ILE A 297 -12.93 -27.84 10.37
C ILE A 297 -12.67 -26.68 11.34
N PHE A 298 -12.62 -25.45 10.82
CA PHE A 298 -12.31 -24.27 11.64
C PHE A 298 -13.42 -23.99 12.65
N PHE A 299 -14.69 -24.18 12.29
CA PHE A 299 -15.81 -24.07 13.22
C PHE A 299 -15.62 -25.00 14.43
N GLY A 300 -15.30 -26.28 14.19
CA GLY A 300 -15.11 -27.27 15.25
C GLY A 300 -13.85 -27.02 16.09
N GLN A 301 -12.78 -26.50 15.47
CA GLN A 301 -11.58 -26.06 16.20
C GLN A 301 -11.88 -24.86 17.10
N TRP A 302 -12.66 -23.89 16.60
CA TRP A 302 -12.99 -22.67 17.32
C TRP A 302 -14.08 -22.86 18.38
N GLU A 303 -14.87 -23.94 18.29
CA GLU A 303 -15.89 -24.29 19.30
C GLU A 303 -15.27 -24.62 20.65
N LYS A 304 -14.11 -25.30 20.64
CA LYS A 304 -13.30 -25.60 21.83
C LYS A 304 -12.50 -24.37 22.27
N PRO A 305 -12.08 -24.29 23.55
CA PRO A 305 -11.20 -23.21 23.97
C PRO A 305 -9.89 -23.23 23.18
N ASN A 306 -9.62 -22.11 22.51
CA ASN A 306 -8.33 -21.85 21.86
C ASN A 306 -7.31 -21.33 22.89
N PHE A 307 -7.18 -22.04 24.01
CA PHE A 307 -6.36 -21.66 25.17
C PHE A 307 -5.45 -22.81 25.63
N ARG A 308 -4.32 -22.45 26.23
CA ARG A 308 -3.44 -23.36 26.97
C ARG A 308 -3.22 -22.82 28.36
N GLU A 309 -2.91 -23.72 29.28
CA GLU A 309 -2.39 -23.34 30.59
C GLU A 309 -1.00 -22.71 30.41
N LYS A 310 -0.80 -21.45 30.80
CA LYS A 310 0.43 -20.69 30.56
C LYS A 310 1.66 -21.33 31.20
N THR A 311 1.47 -21.96 32.36
CA THR A 311 2.57 -22.56 33.14
C THR A 311 3.07 -23.89 32.57
N THR A 312 2.20 -24.68 31.94
CA THR A 312 2.51 -26.04 31.47
C THR A 312 2.39 -26.22 29.96
N TRP A 313 1.77 -25.27 29.26
CA TRP A 313 1.38 -25.35 27.86
C TRP A 313 0.42 -26.50 27.53
N ALA A 314 -0.25 -27.08 28.53
CA ALA A 314 -1.27 -28.08 28.30
C ALA A 314 -2.54 -27.45 27.67
N PRO A 315 -3.20 -28.11 26.70
CA PRO A 315 -4.47 -27.64 26.16
C PRO A 315 -5.56 -27.50 27.23
N ILE A 316 -6.34 -26.42 27.16
CA ILE A 316 -7.54 -26.26 27.98
C ILE A 316 -8.75 -26.69 27.15
N GLU A 317 -9.41 -27.77 27.53
CA GLU A 317 -10.41 -28.43 26.68
C GLU A 317 -11.86 -28.00 26.95
N LYS A 318 -12.11 -27.25 28.03
CA LYS A 318 -13.46 -26.89 28.48
C LYS A 318 -13.57 -25.40 28.81
N TRP A 319 -14.73 -24.86 28.49
CA TRP A 319 -15.17 -23.56 28.98
C TRP A 319 -15.82 -23.69 30.37
N PRO A 320 -15.81 -22.64 31.22
CA PRO A 320 -15.07 -21.39 31.04
C PRO A 320 -13.56 -21.55 31.27
N VAL A 321 -12.78 -20.64 30.69
CA VAL A 321 -11.32 -20.49 30.91
C VAL A 321 -11.08 -19.30 31.83
N TYR A 322 -10.21 -19.43 32.81
CA TYR A 322 -9.82 -18.37 33.75
C TYR A 322 -8.34 -18.03 33.58
N GLY A 323 -7.98 -16.77 33.83
CA GLY A 323 -6.59 -16.33 33.83
C GLY A 323 -6.46 -14.84 34.09
N TRP A 324 -5.23 -14.36 34.11
CA TRP A 324 -4.94 -12.92 34.17
C TRP A 324 -5.50 -12.24 32.94
N ASN A 325 -6.04 -11.03 33.13
CA ASN A 325 -6.82 -10.36 32.08
C ASN A 325 -6.07 -10.24 30.75
N TYR A 326 -4.77 -9.92 30.79
CA TYR A 326 -3.97 -9.72 29.60
C TYR A 326 -3.65 -11.04 28.88
N ASP A 327 -3.43 -12.13 29.60
CA ASP A 327 -3.17 -13.46 29.01
C ASP A 327 -4.41 -14.06 28.35
N VAL A 328 -5.59 -13.75 28.92
CA VAL A 328 -6.86 -14.23 28.39
C VAL A 328 -7.32 -13.39 27.20
N LEU A 329 -7.02 -12.08 27.19
CA LEU A 329 -7.47 -11.15 26.16
C LEU A 329 -6.46 -10.96 25.03
N ILE A 330 -5.19 -10.69 25.35
CA ILE A 330 -4.11 -10.57 24.37
C ILE A 330 -3.73 -11.98 23.94
N GLY A 331 -3.98 -12.33 22.68
CA GLY A 331 -3.45 -13.58 22.14
C GLY A 331 -1.93 -13.51 22.07
N GLY A 332 -1.24 -14.65 22.13
CA GLY A 332 0.21 -14.69 21.93
C GLY A 332 0.68 -15.90 21.14
N LEU A 333 1.99 -16.12 21.15
CA LEU A 333 2.62 -17.29 20.51
C LEU A 333 2.92 -18.36 21.55
N TYR A 334 2.57 -19.60 21.22
CA TYR A 334 3.03 -20.75 21.99
C TYR A 334 4.49 -21.06 21.63
N PRO A 335 5.32 -21.53 22.58
CA PRO A 335 6.76 -21.76 22.34
C PRO A 335 7.07 -22.70 21.17
N ASP A 336 6.17 -23.64 20.88
CA ASP A 336 6.30 -24.66 19.83
C ASP A 336 5.65 -24.27 18.49
N GLN A 337 5.17 -23.03 18.36
CA GLN A 337 4.34 -22.59 17.24
C GLN A 337 4.81 -21.25 16.68
N ARG A 338 4.29 -20.92 15.49
CA ARG A 338 4.57 -19.66 14.81
C ARG A 338 3.28 -18.95 14.42
N PRO A 339 3.34 -17.64 14.12
CA PRO A 339 2.19 -16.95 13.56
C PRO A 339 1.71 -17.60 12.26
N ASN A 340 0.39 -17.63 12.07
CA ASN A 340 -0.23 -18.25 10.90
C ASN A 340 0.25 -17.66 9.56
N TRP A 341 0.57 -16.36 9.51
CA TRP A 341 1.07 -15.71 8.30
C TRP A 341 2.45 -16.21 7.85
N GLU A 342 3.29 -16.74 8.75
CA GLU A 342 4.56 -17.38 8.36
C GLU A 342 4.34 -18.67 7.55
N TYR A 343 3.17 -19.30 7.70
CA TYR A 343 2.78 -20.47 6.91
C TYR A 343 1.94 -20.09 5.69
N GLY A 344 1.92 -18.81 5.31
CA GLY A 344 1.19 -18.31 4.15
C GLY A 344 -0.32 -18.15 4.38
N LEU A 345 -0.82 -18.28 5.61
CA LEU A 345 -2.22 -18.00 5.96
C LEU A 345 -2.50 -16.50 6.09
N ARG A 346 -2.31 -15.80 4.98
CA ARG A 346 -2.56 -14.37 4.86
C ARG A 346 -4.02 -14.12 4.52
N ALA A 347 -4.50 -12.91 4.81
CA ALA A 347 -5.87 -12.54 4.49
C ALA A 347 -5.97 -11.11 3.98
N TYR A 348 -7.10 -10.84 3.35
CA TYR A 348 -7.69 -9.52 3.23
C TYR A 348 -8.69 -9.34 4.37
N THR A 349 -9.11 -8.12 4.63
CA THR A 349 -10.20 -7.86 5.59
C THR A 349 -11.07 -6.73 5.07
N LEU A 350 -12.32 -6.74 5.49
CA LEU A 350 -13.28 -5.66 5.33
C LEU A 350 -13.85 -5.40 6.72
N GLU A 351 -13.66 -4.20 7.26
CA GLU A 351 -14.28 -3.84 8.54
C GLU A 351 -15.04 -2.51 8.44
N LEU A 352 -16.36 -2.61 8.63
CA LEU A 352 -17.29 -1.48 8.65
C LEU A 352 -18.03 -1.44 9.98
N ALA A 353 -18.11 -0.26 10.58
CA ALA A 353 -18.87 -0.02 11.80
C ALA A 353 -20.23 0.61 11.47
N PHE A 354 -21.27 0.21 12.19
CA PHE A 354 -22.65 0.69 12.06
C PHE A 354 -23.22 1.00 13.45
N PRO A 355 -24.24 1.86 13.57
CA PRO A 355 -24.92 2.06 14.86
C PRO A 355 -25.49 0.73 15.35
N ILE A 356 -25.30 0.41 16.63
CA ILE A 356 -25.76 -0.88 17.16
C ILE A 356 -27.28 -1.05 17.11
N THR A 357 -28.01 0.07 17.10
CA THR A 357 -29.46 0.11 16.88
C THR A 357 -29.89 -0.49 15.53
N GLN A 358 -28.96 -0.61 14.57
CA GLN A 358 -29.18 -1.22 13.25
C GLN A 358 -28.53 -2.60 13.10
N ALA A 359 -27.94 -3.17 14.15
CA ALA A 359 -27.14 -4.39 14.10
C ALA A 359 -27.87 -5.56 13.42
N ASN A 360 -29.08 -5.89 13.86
CA ASN A 360 -29.86 -6.97 13.27
C ASN A 360 -30.18 -6.73 11.79
N THR A 361 -30.52 -5.50 11.42
CA THR A 361 -30.84 -5.11 10.03
C THR A 361 -29.62 -5.29 9.13
N VAL A 362 -28.46 -4.83 9.57
CA VAL A 362 -27.19 -4.98 8.85
C VAL A 362 -26.85 -6.46 8.66
N LEU A 363 -26.86 -7.27 9.73
CA LEU A 363 -26.51 -8.69 9.64
C LEU A 363 -27.50 -9.47 8.76
N LYS A 364 -28.80 -9.16 8.82
CA LYS A 364 -29.81 -9.72 7.91
C LYS A 364 -29.52 -9.34 6.46
N ARG A 365 -29.06 -8.11 6.21
CA ARG A 365 -28.69 -7.68 4.86
C ARG A 365 -27.47 -8.44 4.34
N VAL A 366 -26.45 -8.65 5.17
CA VAL A 366 -25.28 -9.49 4.84
C VAL A 366 -25.72 -10.93 4.52
N ARG A 367 -26.60 -11.53 5.33
CA ARG A 367 -27.17 -12.86 5.09
C ARG A 367 -27.90 -12.93 3.76
N ALA A 368 -28.72 -11.93 3.45
CA ALA A 368 -29.43 -11.87 2.17
C ALA A 368 -28.47 -11.86 0.97
N LEU A 369 -27.33 -11.17 1.07
CA LEU A 369 -26.29 -11.18 0.03
C LEU A 369 -25.63 -12.54 -0.12
N PHE A 370 -25.36 -13.26 0.98
CA PHE A 370 -24.88 -14.65 0.91
C PHE A 370 -25.93 -15.57 0.23
N ASP A 371 -27.22 -15.40 0.54
CA ASP A 371 -28.31 -16.17 -0.06
C ASP A 371 -28.51 -15.84 -1.56
N GLU A 372 -28.26 -14.59 -1.96
CA GLU A 372 -28.23 -14.19 -3.36
C GLU A 372 -27.15 -14.92 -4.15
N GLU A 373 -25.95 -15.10 -3.59
CA GLU A 373 -24.89 -15.91 -4.23
C GLU A 373 -25.24 -17.40 -4.22
N LEU A 374 -25.83 -17.90 -3.15
CA LEU A 374 -26.29 -19.30 -3.07
C LEU A 374 -27.34 -19.62 -4.14
N ARG A 375 -28.26 -18.68 -4.44
CA ARG A 375 -29.22 -18.82 -5.55
C ARG A 375 -28.55 -18.91 -6.92
N LYS A 376 -27.33 -18.39 -7.06
CA LYS A 376 -26.47 -18.55 -8.24
C LYS A 376 -25.57 -19.79 -8.15
N LEU A 377 -25.87 -20.71 -7.22
CA LEU A 377 -25.09 -21.92 -6.93
C LEU A 377 -23.66 -21.64 -6.44
N THR A 378 -23.40 -20.44 -5.90
CA THR A 378 -22.10 -20.05 -5.36
C THR A 378 -22.19 -19.99 -3.84
N VAL A 379 -21.59 -20.98 -3.17
CA VAL A 379 -21.60 -21.06 -1.70
C VAL A 379 -20.51 -20.16 -1.13
N MET A 380 -20.92 -19.10 -0.44
CA MET A 380 -20.01 -18.24 0.33
C MET A 380 -19.79 -18.81 1.74
N THR A 381 -18.58 -18.65 2.24
CA THR A 381 -18.09 -19.21 3.51
C THR A 381 -17.21 -18.19 4.23
N SER A 382 -16.91 -18.41 5.51
CA SER A 382 -15.75 -17.82 6.14
C SER A 382 -14.50 -18.55 5.66
N THR A 383 -13.62 -17.84 4.99
CA THR A 383 -12.31 -18.35 4.55
C THR A 383 -11.19 -17.98 5.51
N TYR A 384 -11.50 -17.72 6.79
CA TYR A 384 -10.50 -17.42 7.81
C TYR A 384 -10.70 -18.28 9.05
N ARG A 385 -9.59 -18.63 9.71
CA ARG A 385 -9.56 -19.61 10.82
C ARG A 385 -10.47 -19.24 11.99
N SER A 386 -10.69 -17.94 12.23
CA SER A 386 -11.53 -17.48 13.33
C SER A 386 -13.01 -17.32 12.97
N GLY A 387 -13.42 -17.44 11.70
CA GLY A 387 -14.75 -16.96 11.30
C GLY A 387 -14.78 -15.45 11.02
N ILE A 388 -15.95 -14.95 10.63
CA ILE A 388 -16.22 -13.50 10.51
C ILE A 388 -16.38 -12.93 11.92
N ASN A 389 -15.54 -11.98 12.33
CA ASN A 389 -15.58 -11.44 13.69
C ASN A 389 -16.53 -10.23 13.76
N ILE A 390 -17.46 -10.26 14.70
CA ILE A 390 -18.38 -9.15 14.95
C ILE A 390 -18.08 -8.61 16.33
N LYS A 391 -17.59 -7.37 16.35
CA LYS A 391 -17.19 -6.65 17.56
C LYS A 391 -18.18 -5.53 17.86
N PHE A 392 -18.06 -4.98 19.06
CA PHE A 392 -18.93 -3.91 19.53
C PHE A 392 -18.11 -2.81 20.18
N GLY A 393 -18.53 -1.56 20.02
CA GLY A 393 -17.80 -0.41 20.52
C GLY A 393 -18.68 0.51 21.34
N LYS A 394 -18.25 0.83 22.54
CA LYS A 394 -18.81 1.91 23.35
C LYS A 394 -18.58 3.24 22.61
N PRO A 395 -19.56 4.15 22.60
CA PRO A 395 -19.37 5.46 21.97
C PRO A 395 -18.16 6.19 22.55
N TYR A 396 -17.35 6.78 21.67
CA TYR A 396 -16.20 7.60 22.05
C TYR A 396 -16.11 8.79 21.10
N TYR A 397 -16.25 10.01 21.63
CA TYR A 397 -16.29 11.20 20.78
C TYR A 397 -14.89 11.55 20.26
N ASP A 398 -14.72 11.46 18.96
CA ASP A 398 -13.57 11.96 18.21
C ASP A 398 -13.97 12.29 16.77
N PHE A 399 -13.02 12.76 15.95
CA PHE A 399 -13.34 13.15 14.57
C PHE A 399 -13.37 11.99 13.58
N LEU A 400 -12.47 11.01 13.73
CA LEU A 400 -12.22 9.99 12.71
C LEU A 400 -12.43 8.54 13.20
N GLY A 401 -12.72 8.33 14.48
CA GLY A 401 -12.94 7.00 15.05
C GLY A 401 -14.25 6.38 14.58
N GLN A 402 -14.26 5.04 14.50
CA GLN A 402 -15.44 4.31 14.00
C GLN A 402 -16.65 4.38 14.95
N VAL A 403 -16.41 4.59 16.24
CA VAL A 403 -17.42 4.59 17.30
C VAL A 403 -17.83 5.99 17.75
N THR A 404 -17.46 7.03 16.98
CA THR A 404 -17.86 8.40 17.31
C THR A 404 -19.38 8.58 17.28
N TYR A 405 -19.85 9.63 17.92
CA TYR A 405 -21.27 9.97 17.99
C TYR A 405 -21.45 11.45 17.70
N ASN A 406 -22.70 11.95 17.78
CA ASN A 406 -23.06 13.31 17.38
C ASN A 406 -22.73 13.63 15.92
N THR A 407 -23.06 12.69 15.02
CA THR A 407 -22.89 12.88 13.57
C THR A 407 -24.15 13.38 12.89
N SER A 408 -23.97 14.10 11.79
CA SER A 408 -25.06 14.69 10.99
C SER A 408 -25.83 13.68 10.14
N ASP A 409 -25.52 12.38 10.24
CA ASP A 409 -26.18 11.29 9.50
C ASP A 409 -27.56 10.91 10.06
N GLY A 410 -27.92 11.46 11.24
CA GLY A 410 -29.22 11.23 11.89
C GLY A 410 -29.38 9.85 12.53
N ALA A 411 -28.32 9.03 12.53
CA ALA A 411 -28.36 7.69 13.12
C ALA A 411 -28.03 7.73 14.63
N ASP A 412 -28.64 6.82 15.40
CA ASP A 412 -28.38 6.74 16.85
C ASP A 412 -27.12 5.93 17.14
N TRP A 413 -25.98 6.64 17.19
CA TRP A 413 -24.68 6.13 17.61
C TRP A 413 -24.49 6.13 19.14
N THR A 414 -25.42 6.71 19.91
CA THR A 414 -25.25 6.93 21.36
C THR A 414 -25.31 5.64 22.18
N LYS A 415 -25.81 4.55 21.59
CA LYS A 415 -25.78 3.21 22.18
C LYS A 415 -24.53 2.40 21.84
N GLY A 416 -23.67 2.92 20.96
CA GLY A 416 -22.46 2.27 20.48
C GLY A 416 -22.58 1.79 19.05
N ALA A 417 -21.53 1.09 18.61
CA ALA A 417 -21.41 0.57 17.27
C ALA A 417 -21.27 -0.95 17.26
N ILE A 418 -21.73 -1.57 16.18
CA ILE A 418 -21.36 -2.92 15.77
C ILE A 418 -20.31 -2.81 14.66
N MET A 419 -19.20 -3.53 14.78
CA MET A 419 -18.17 -3.61 13.75
C MET A 419 -18.21 -4.99 13.11
N PHE A 420 -18.54 -5.02 11.82
CA PHE A 420 -18.53 -6.23 11.00
C PHE A 420 -17.15 -6.39 10.38
N ASP A 421 -16.31 -7.26 10.95
CA ASP A 421 -14.94 -7.56 10.51
C ASP A 421 -14.92 -8.90 9.78
N PHE A 422 -14.75 -8.86 8.46
CA PHE A 422 -14.74 -10.02 7.59
C PHE A 422 -13.32 -10.28 7.06
N PRO A 423 -12.45 -10.95 7.84
CA PRO A 423 -11.19 -11.46 7.31
C PRO A 423 -11.48 -12.58 6.31
N SER A 424 -10.72 -12.62 5.22
CA SER A 424 -10.88 -13.58 4.13
C SER A 424 -9.53 -13.99 3.59
N TYR A 425 -9.29 -15.27 3.40
CA TYR A 425 -7.99 -15.77 2.94
C TYR A 425 -7.57 -15.13 1.62
N ARG A 426 -6.29 -14.74 1.55
CA ARG A 426 -5.63 -14.28 0.32
C ARG A 426 -4.90 -15.47 -0.29
N PRO A 427 -5.39 -16.04 -1.40
CA PRO A 427 -4.73 -17.20 -2.00
C PRO A 427 -3.28 -16.92 -2.35
N SER A 428 -2.44 -17.93 -2.14
CA SER A 428 -1.03 -17.90 -2.52
C SER A 428 -0.78 -18.38 -3.95
N ILE A 429 -1.87 -18.73 -4.65
CA ILE A 429 -1.87 -19.30 -6.00
C ILE A 429 -2.77 -18.50 -6.97
N GLY A 430 -2.47 -18.64 -8.26
CA GLY A 430 -3.19 -17.97 -9.34
C GLY A 430 -3.02 -16.45 -9.29
N ASP A 431 -4.10 -15.70 -9.50
CA ASP A 431 -4.11 -14.23 -9.49
C ASP A 431 -4.18 -13.60 -8.08
N ASN A 432 -4.06 -14.39 -7.02
CA ASN A 432 -4.20 -13.98 -5.62
C ASN A 432 -5.56 -13.32 -5.23
N LEU A 433 -6.57 -13.39 -6.09
CA LEU A 433 -7.95 -12.98 -5.78
C LEU A 433 -8.69 -14.07 -5.00
N ARG A 434 -9.63 -13.66 -4.15
CA ARG A 434 -10.48 -14.57 -3.37
C ARG A 434 -11.43 -15.33 -4.27
N PHE A 435 -11.92 -16.45 -3.75
CA PHE A 435 -13.07 -17.11 -4.34
C PHE A 435 -14.26 -16.14 -4.40
N ASN A 436 -14.84 -15.96 -5.59
CA ASN A 436 -15.90 -14.99 -5.85
C ASN A 436 -15.55 -13.55 -5.43
N GLU A 437 -14.34 -13.06 -5.77
CA GLU A 437 -13.89 -11.69 -5.48
C GLU A 437 -14.95 -10.59 -5.71
N PRO A 438 -15.75 -10.60 -6.80
CA PRO A 438 -16.80 -9.58 -7.02
C PRO A 438 -17.84 -9.50 -5.90
N PHE A 439 -18.10 -10.59 -5.17
CA PHE A 439 -19.00 -10.59 -4.02
C PHE A 439 -18.52 -9.64 -2.92
N TYR A 440 -17.22 -9.60 -2.62
CA TYR A 440 -16.69 -8.74 -1.56
C TYR A 440 -16.81 -7.26 -1.92
N HIS A 441 -16.59 -6.90 -3.19
CA HIS A 441 -16.83 -5.54 -3.68
C HIS A 441 -18.31 -5.17 -3.60
N LYS A 442 -19.20 -6.07 -4.03
CA LYS A 442 -20.66 -5.88 -3.93
C LYS A 442 -21.09 -5.73 -2.48
N LEU A 443 -20.61 -6.58 -1.58
CA LEU A 443 -20.90 -6.54 -0.15
C LEU A 443 -20.50 -5.19 0.45
N ALA A 444 -19.25 -4.78 0.27
CA ALA A 444 -18.76 -3.51 0.80
C ALA A 444 -19.55 -2.32 0.25
N LYS A 445 -19.76 -2.27 -1.07
CA LYS A 445 -20.52 -1.20 -1.72
C LYS A 445 -21.97 -1.15 -1.22
N THR A 446 -22.63 -2.29 -1.13
CA THR A 446 -24.03 -2.38 -0.66
C THR A 446 -24.14 -1.85 0.76
N LEU A 447 -23.27 -2.30 1.66
CA LEU A 447 -23.31 -1.85 3.06
C LEU A 447 -23.00 -0.36 3.21
N VAL A 448 -22.05 0.16 2.43
CA VAL A 448 -21.69 1.59 2.43
C VAL A 448 -22.81 2.47 1.87
N ASP A 449 -23.57 1.96 0.90
CA ASP A 449 -24.65 2.71 0.25
C ASP A 449 -25.96 2.67 1.04
N GLU A 450 -26.28 1.54 1.69
CA GLU A 450 -27.56 1.33 2.36
C GLU A 450 -27.55 1.77 3.84
N PHE A 451 -26.37 1.91 4.48
CA PHE A 451 -26.28 2.19 5.92
C PHE A 451 -25.30 3.34 6.24
N PRO A 452 -25.54 4.08 7.35
CA PRO A 452 -24.57 5.01 7.91
C PRO A 452 -23.41 4.19 8.49
N CYS A 453 -22.34 4.02 7.72
CA CYS A 453 -21.22 3.18 8.12
C CYS A 453 -19.90 3.95 8.18
N ARG A 454 -18.99 3.52 9.06
CA ARG A 454 -17.63 4.08 9.17
C ARG A 454 -16.56 3.01 8.95
N PRO A 455 -15.61 3.19 8.03
CA PRO A 455 -14.60 2.19 7.73
C PRO A 455 -13.52 2.15 8.81
N HIS A 456 -12.96 0.96 9.05
CA HIS A 456 -11.76 0.80 9.87
C HIS A 456 -10.53 1.19 9.06
N TRP A 457 -9.69 2.07 9.61
CA TRP A 457 -8.59 2.66 8.85
C TRP A 457 -7.51 1.68 8.39
N THR A 458 -7.27 0.57 9.09
CA THR A 458 -6.24 -0.41 8.68
C THR A 458 -6.75 -1.63 7.91
N LYS A 459 -8.05 -1.70 7.59
CA LYS A 459 -8.73 -2.95 7.17
C LYS A 459 -9.63 -2.81 5.95
N ASN A 460 -9.43 -1.77 5.15
CA ASN A 460 -10.28 -1.54 3.99
C ASN A 460 -9.43 -1.15 2.78
N THR A 461 -9.94 -1.46 1.60
CA THR A 461 -9.33 -0.99 0.35
C THR A 461 -9.56 0.52 0.19
N ARG A 462 -8.71 1.17 -0.61
CA ARG A 462 -8.87 2.58 -0.99
C ARG A 462 -10.24 2.87 -1.64
N GLU A 463 -10.81 1.91 -2.36
CA GLU A 463 -12.14 2.04 -2.96
C GLU A 463 -13.24 2.13 -1.90
N VAL A 464 -13.18 1.29 -0.86
CA VAL A 464 -14.14 1.34 0.25
C VAL A 464 -14.04 2.69 0.98
N PHE A 465 -12.83 3.20 1.22
CA PHE A 465 -12.64 4.53 1.79
C PHE A 465 -13.22 5.65 0.92
N LYS A 466 -12.99 5.60 -0.39
CA LYS A 466 -13.58 6.56 -1.34
C LYS A 466 -15.11 6.53 -1.30
N ASN A 467 -15.70 5.34 -1.31
CA ASN A 467 -17.15 5.16 -1.32
C ASN A 467 -17.80 5.57 0.02
N SER A 468 -17.11 5.35 1.14
CA SER A 468 -17.60 5.66 2.49
C SER A 468 -17.29 7.09 2.94
N ALA A 469 -16.52 7.87 2.17
CA ALA A 469 -16.23 9.27 2.49
C ALA A 469 -17.50 10.11 2.72
N LYS A 470 -18.60 9.80 2.02
CA LYS A 470 -19.92 10.44 2.20
C LYS A 470 -20.56 10.18 3.57
N ASN A 471 -20.13 9.13 4.27
CA ASN A 471 -20.64 8.73 5.58
C ASN A 471 -19.78 9.30 6.73
N ILE A 472 -18.71 10.05 6.42
CA ILE A 472 -17.89 10.74 7.43
C ILE A 472 -18.47 12.13 7.65
N ASP A 473 -18.63 12.50 8.91
CA ASP A 473 -19.24 13.78 9.28
C ASP A 473 -18.45 14.99 8.71
N PRO A 474 -19.10 15.88 7.96
CA PRO A 474 -18.41 16.99 7.30
C PRO A 474 -17.88 18.03 8.29
N ASP A 475 -18.51 18.22 9.45
CA ASP A 475 -18.03 19.12 10.49
C ASP A 475 -16.79 18.55 11.19
N HIS A 476 -16.80 17.25 11.48
CA HIS A 476 -15.63 16.56 12.04
C HIS A 476 -14.43 16.66 11.08
N LEU A 477 -14.65 16.43 9.78
CA LEU A 477 -13.60 16.61 8.76
C LEU A 477 -13.11 18.07 8.70
N ARG A 478 -14.01 19.05 8.79
CA ARG A 478 -13.66 20.48 8.79
C ARG A 478 -12.80 20.85 10.01
N ARG A 479 -13.18 20.41 11.20
CA ARG A 479 -12.44 20.67 12.45
C ARG A 479 -11.09 19.95 12.45
N PHE A 480 -11.05 18.69 12.03
CA PHE A 480 -9.80 17.94 11.87
C PHE A 480 -8.83 18.66 10.91
N LYS A 481 -9.30 19.24 9.80
CA LYS A 481 -8.46 20.03 8.88
C LYS A 481 -7.80 21.22 9.56
N VAL A 482 -8.53 21.92 10.41
CA VAL A 482 -8.00 23.08 11.16
C VAL A 482 -6.86 22.64 12.07
N VAL A 483 -7.07 21.56 12.84
CA VAL A 483 -6.05 20.99 13.72
C VAL A 483 -4.86 20.47 12.92
N ARG A 484 -5.10 19.72 11.83
CA ARG A 484 -4.02 19.23 10.96
C ARG A 484 -3.16 20.38 10.43
N LYS A 485 -3.76 21.48 9.97
CA LYS A 485 -3.00 22.65 9.49
C LYS A 485 -2.19 23.31 10.61
N LYS A 486 -2.68 23.28 11.84
CA LYS A 486 -1.97 23.80 13.02
C LYS A 486 -0.74 22.94 13.38
N PHE A 487 -0.87 21.62 13.33
CA PHE A 487 0.21 20.68 13.65
C PHE A 487 1.19 20.48 12.50
N ASP A 488 0.70 20.51 11.26
CA ASP A 488 1.47 20.23 10.06
C ASP A 488 1.19 21.27 8.96
N PRO A 489 1.66 22.53 9.14
CA PRO A 489 1.36 23.63 8.23
C PRO A 489 1.93 23.42 6.82
N ASN A 490 2.98 22.61 6.68
CA ASN A 490 3.69 22.34 5.43
C ASN A 490 3.30 20.99 4.79
N GLY A 491 2.40 20.22 5.41
CA GLY A 491 1.94 18.95 4.87
C GLY A 491 3.06 17.89 4.80
N VAL A 492 3.92 17.83 5.82
CA VAL A 492 4.99 16.84 6.02
C VAL A 492 4.40 15.44 6.15
N PHE A 493 3.28 15.30 6.88
CA PHE A 493 2.63 14.03 7.14
C PHE A 493 1.47 13.81 6.16
N LYS A 494 1.59 12.79 5.30
CA LYS A 494 0.64 12.52 4.21
C LYS A 494 0.23 11.06 4.14
N SER A 495 -1.07 10.81 4.04
CA SER A 495 -1.65 9.47 3.80
C SER A 495 -2.39 9.42 2.45
N VAL A 496 -2.32 8.27 1.78
CA VAL A 496 -2.99 7.94 0.49
C VAL A 496 -4.50 7.84 0.62
N VAL A 497 -5.00 7.39 1.76
CA VAL A 497 -6.44 7.22 1.99
C VAL A 497 -7.10 8.54 2.36
N VAL A 498 -6.43 9.31 3.20
CA VAL A 498 -7.08 10.39 3.94
C VAL A 498 -6.94 11.73 3.23
N SER A 499 -5.83 11.96 2.53
CA SER A 499 -5.63 13.23 1.80
C SER A 499 -6.72 13.49 0.76
N PRO A 500 -7.20 12.49 -0.01
CA PRO A 500 -8.34 12.66 -0.93
C PRO A 500 -9.70 12.89 -0.25
N ILE A 501 -9.90 12.35 0.97
CA ILE A 501 -11.15 12.49 1.75
C ILE A 501 -11.21 13.84 2.46
N ILE A 502 -10.09 14.26 3.05
CA ILE A 502 -9.97 15.47 3.85
C ILE A 502 -9.74 16.69 2.98
N SER A 503 -8.94 16.61 1.93
CA SER A 503 -8.88 17.63 0.89
C SER A 503 -9.33 16.98 -0.40
N PRO A 504 -10.65 16.85 -0.65
CA PRO A 504 -11.11 16.61 -1.99
C PRO A 504 -10.62 17.81 -2.78
N THR A 505 -9.52 17.64 -3.49
CA THR A 505 -9.22 18.53 -4.59
C THR A 505 -10.40 18.32 -5.52
N HIS A 506 -11.40 19.21 -5.45
CA HIS A 506 -12.09 19.60 -6.68
C HIS A 506 -10.96 19.83 -7.69
N PRO A 507 -11.06 19.33 -8.93
CA PRO A 507 -10.16 19.81 -9.97
C PRO A 507 -10.37 21.31 -10.01
N LYS A 508 -9.54 22.05 -9.29
CA LYS A 508 -9.40 23.48 -9.49
C LYS A 508 -8.82 23.51 -10.89
N LEU A 509 -9.68 23.86 -11.86
CA LEU A 509 -9.19 24.63 -12.99
C LEU A 509 -8.22 25.64 -12.38
N PRO A 510 -6.92 25.60 -12.70
CA PRO A 510 -6.06 26.69 -12.32
C PRO A 510 -6.59 27.90 -13.07
N TRP A 511 -7.32 28.75 -12.34
CA TRP A 511 -7.57 30.11 -12.75
C TRP A 511 -6.21 30.71 -13.08
N LEU A 512 -6.12 31.32 -14.27
CA LEU A 512 -5.02 32.17 -14.67
C LEU A 512 -4.70 33.14 -13.53
N ILE A 513 -3.53 32.99 -12.92
CA ILE A 513 -2.86 34.10 -12.25
C ILE A 513 -1.80 34.59 -13.22
N PHE A 514 -2.14 35.67 -13.91
CA PHE A 514 -1.17 36.56 -14.53
C PHE A 514 -0.23 37.09 -13.45
N ILE A 515 1.07 36.84 -13.59
CA ILE A 515 2.12 37.68 -13.00
C ILE A 515 2.98 38.19 -14.15
N LEU A 516 2.58 39.33 -14.70
CA LEU A 516 3.40 40.33 -15.39
C LEU A 516 2.60 41.64 -15.21
N CYS A 517 3.12 42.80 -14.82
CA CYS A 517 4.49 43.24 -14.57
C CYS A 517 4.45 44.63 -13.87
N LEU A 518 5.63 45.17 -13.53
CA LEU A 518 5.87 46.61 -13.26
C LEU A 518 5.31 47.52 -14.40
N PRO A 519 5.15 48.83 -14.15
CA PRO A 519 3.88 49.57 -14.14
C PRO A 519 3.36 49.98 -15.53
N LEU A 520 2.04 50.10 -15.67
CA LEU A 520 1.40 50.84 -16.76
C LEU A 520 0.82 52.16 -16.26
N ALA A 521 1.23 53.23 -16.94
CA ALA A 521 0.48 54.47 -17.02
C ALA A 521 -0.86 54.24 -17.78
N LYS A 522 -1.81 55.14 -17.51
CA LYS A 522 -3.26 55.08 -17.80
C LYS A 522 -3.68 54.81 -19.28
N PRO A 523 -4.93 54.34 -19.49
CA PRO A 523 -5.51 53.91 -20.77
C PRO A 523 -6.22 55.08 -21.51
N PRO A 524 -6.70 54.91 -22.77
CA PRO A 524 -8.09 54.43 -22.95
C PRO A 524 -8.45 53.68 -24.27
N GLN A 525 -9.60 52.98 -24.19
CA GLN A 525 -10.65 52.77 -25.21
C GLN A 525 -10.52 51.72 -26.34
N LEU A 526 -11.42 50.71 -26.22
CA LEU A 526 -12.38 50.18 -27.19
C LEU A 526 -11.98 50.12 -28.67
N ILE A 527 -12.05 48.92 -29.26
CA ILE A 527 -12.76 48.62 -30.53
C ILE A 527 -12.93 47.09 -30.68
N GLU A 528 -14.13 46.72 -31.10
CA GLU A 528 -14.60 45.39 -31.49
C GLU A 528 -13.93 44.85 -32.77
N GLU A 529 -14.17 43.55 -33.01
CA GLU A 529 -14.04 42.86 -34.31
C GLU A 529 -12.64 42.74 -34.91
N HIS A 530 -12.05 41.54 -34.79
CA HIS A 530 -11.55 40.73 -35.92
C HIS A 530 -11.10 39.36 -35.37
N LEU A 531 -12.04 38.41 -35.29
CA LEU A 531 -11.73 36.99 -35.18
C LEU A 531 -11.45 36.47 -36.58
N LEU A 532 -10.18 36.39 -36.98
CA LEU A 532 -9.66 35.48 -38.00
C LEU A 532 -8.14 35.44 -37.93
N HIS A 533 -7.60 34.23 -37.79
CA HIS A 533 -6.18 33.85 -37.85
C HIS A 533 -5.25 34.32 -36.72
N THR A 534 -5.27 33.56 -35.63
CA THR A 534 -4.03 33.23 -34.92
C THR A 534 -3.96 31.72 -34.80
N ASP A 535 -2.97 31.12 -35.46
CA ASP A 535 -2.59 29.72 -35.30
C ASP A 535 -2.52 29.38 -33.81
N ARG A 536 -3.48 28.58 -33.33
CA ARG A 536 -3.28 27.83 -32.10
C ARG A 536 -2.11 26.90 -32.37
N LEU A 537 -0.97 27.14 -31.73
CA LEU A 537 0.10 26.14 -31.62
C LEU A 537 -0.54 24.84 -31.12
N ILE A 538 -0.82 23.90 -32.03
CA ILE A 538 -1.36 22.59 -31.70
C ILE A 538 -0.22 21.85 -31.01
N MET A 539 -0.27 21.80 -29.68
CA MET A 539 0.70 21.06 -28.89
C MET A 539 0.62 19.57 -29.25
N SER A 540 1.75 18.98 -29.65
CA SER A 540 1.84 17.57 -30.04
C SER A 540 2.36 16.75 -28.86
N PRO A 541 1.54 15.93 -28.19
CA PRO A 541 1.98 15.21 -27.00
C PRO A 541 2.89 14.04 -27.36
N ILE A 542 3.94 13.83 -26.56
CA ILE A 542 4.93 12.75 -26.68
C ILE A 542 4.94 11.94 -25.38
N LEU A 543 5.12 10.64 -25.50
CA LEU A 543 5.20 9.72 -24.37
C LEU A 543 6.57 9.07 -24.31
N ILE A 544 7.22 9.06 -23.14
CA ILE A 544 8.52 8.40 -22.96
C ILE A 544 8.45 7.45 -21.77
N ILE A 545 8.73 6.17 -22.00
CA ILE A 545 8.60 5.10 -21.01
C ILE A 545 9.97 4.50 -20.74
N GLY A 546 10.36 4.45 -19.46
CA GLY A 546 11.73 4.11 -19.06
C GLY A 546 12.66 5.33 -18.98
N ALA A 547 12.13 6.46 -18.51
CA ALA A 547 12.81 7.75 -18.54
C ALA A 547 13.45 8.17 -17.21
N THR A 548 13.64 7.22 -16.29
CA THR A 548 14.26 7.48 -14.98
C THR A 548 15.74 7.81 -15.07
N ARG A 549 16.42 7.40 -16.15
CA ARG A 549 17.86 7.60 -16.41
C ARG A 549 18.22 7.39 -17.88
N GLY A 550 19.48 7.66 -18.24
CA GLY A 550 20.05 7.34 -19.57
C GLY A 550 19.28 7.97 -20.73
N LEU A 551 19.06 7.20 -21.81
CA LEU A 551 18.43 7.69 -23.04
C LEU A 551 17.04 8.31 -22.81
N GLY A 552 16.22 7.69 -21.96
CA GLY A 552 14.87 8.18 -21.70
C GLY A 552 14.87 9.53 -20.98
N ALA A 553 15.77 9.73 -20.01
CA ALA A 553 15.94 11.03 -19.34
C ALA A 553 16.48 12.11 -20.30
N ALA A 554 17.43 11.75 -21.17
CA ALA A 554 17.96 12.64 -22.19
C ALA A 554 16.89 13.05 -23.24
N LEU A 555 16.00 12.13 -23.62
CA LEU A 555 14.86 12.43 -24.49
C LEU A 555 13.85 13.37 -23.80
N ILE A 556 13.58 13.20 -22.50
CA ILE A 556 12.74 14.17 -21.75
C ILE A 556 13.37 15.55 -21.85
N LYS A 557 14.65 15.67 -21.47
CA LYS A 557 15.35 16.95 -21.47
C LYS A 557 15.24 17.63 -22.84
N ARG A 558 15.50 16.88 -23.91
CA ARG A 558 15.45 17.37 -25.29
C ARG A 558 14.05 17.85 -25.74
N TYR A 559 13.00 17.08 -25.45
CA TYR A 559 11.64 17.43 -25.90
C TYR A 559 10.94 18.42 -24.96
N ALA A 560 11.30 18.45 -23.68
CA ALA A 560 10.75 19.41 -22.72
C ALA A 560 11.35 20.83 -22.88
N GLU A 561 12.58 20.95 -23.39
CA GLU A 561 13.24 22.23 -23.67
C GLU A 561 12.74 22.91 -24.97
N GLN A 562 11.95 22.22 -25.80
CA GLN A 562 11.39 22.76 -27.05
C GLN A 562 9.93 23.23 -26.88
N PRO A 563 9.57 24.45 -27.31
CA PRO A 563 8.18 24.91 -27.26
C PRO A 563 7.29 24.05 -28.17
N GLY A 564 6.14 23.58 -27.65
CA GLY A 564 5.12 22.87 -28.44
C GLY A 564 4.92 21.38 -28.13
N TYR A 565 5.70 20.80 -27.21
CA TYR A 565 5.58 19.39 -26.82
C TYR A 565 5.13 19.21 -25.36
N THR A 566 4.49 18.09 -25.06
CA THR A 566 4.15 17.68 -23.68
C THR A 566 4.61 16.25 -23.48
N VAL A 567 5.42 16.00 -22.44
CA VAL A 567 6.07 14.70 -22.19
C VAL A 567 5.45 14.01 -20.97
N TYR A 568 5.11 12.73 -21.11
CA TYR A 568 4.55 11.89 -20.05
C TYR A 568 5.44 10.66 -19.75
N VAL A 569 5.48 10.20 -18.49
CA VAL A 569 6.39 9.12 -18.02
C VAL A 569 5.69 8.16 -17.05
N GLY A 570 5.90 6.84 -17.19
CA GLY A 570 5.63 5.82 -16.15
C GLY A 570 4.47 4.84 -16.40
N SER A 571 4.42 3.73 -15.67
CA SER A 571 3.59 2.52 -15.95
C SER A 571 2.10 2.57 -15.55
N LYS A 572 1.60 3.65 -14.91
CA LYS A 572 0.14 3.89 -14.65
C LYS A 572 -0.53 4.79 -15.69
N LEU A 573 -0.04 4.65 -16.92
CA LEU A 573 -0.02 5.66 -17.95
C LEU A 573 -1.40 6.12 -18.44
N VAL A 574 -2.34 5.20 -18.71
CA VAL A 574 -3.67 5.56 -19.23
C VAL A 574 -4.50 6.36 -18.22
N SER A 575 -4.38 6.08 -16.92
CA SER A 575 -5.08 6.82 -15.88
C SER A 575 -4.50 8.23 -15.63
N LEU A 576 -3.19 8.40 -15.89
CA LEU A 576 -2.49 9.68 -15.79
C LEU A 576 -2.73 10.58 -17.01
N LEU A 577 -3.12 9.99 -18.14
CA LEU A 577 -3.43 10.66 -19.41
C LEU A 577 -4.92 11.06 -19.54
N GLY A 578 -5.65 11.19 -18.44
CA GLY A 578 -7.08 11.49 -18.43
C GLY A 578 -7.46 12.70 -19.28
N GLY A 579 -8.13 12.48 -20.41
CA GLY A 579 -8.53 13.54 -21.36
C GLY A 579 -7.41 14.06 -22.27
N ALA A 580 -6.26 13.37 -22.34
CA ALA A 580 -5.13 13.77 -23.18
C ALA A 580 -5.46 13.74 -24.69
N GLN A 581 -4.82 14.64 -25.42
CA GLN A 581 -4.84 14.64 -26.89
C GLN A 581 -4.12 13.39 -27.43
N PRO A 582 -4.45 12.93 -28.66
CA PRO A 582 -3.74 11.83 -29.32
C PRO A 582 -2.23 12.04 -29.37
N LEU A 583 -1.47 10.98 -29.09
CA LEU A 583 -0.01 11.01 -29.04
C LEU A 583 0.60 11.08 -30.44
N SER A 584 1.54 12.00 -30.61
CA SER A 584 2.33 12.14 -31.83
C SER A 584 3.50 11.16 -31.90
N ALA A 585 4.13 10.86 -30.75
CA ALA A 585 5.16 9.86 -30.64
C ALA A 585 5.16 9.17 -29.26
N VAL A 586 5.58 7.90 -29.23
CA VAL A 586 5.75 7.07 -28.05
C VAL A 586 7.12 6.41 -28.12
N PHE A 587 7.98 6.66 -27.14
CA PHE A 587 9.29 6.04 -27.00
C PHE A 587 9.26 5.03 -25.87
N VAL A 588 9.57 3.77 -26.18
CA VAL A 588 9.73 2.71 -25.19
C VAL A 588 11.23 2.45 -25.02
N THR A 589 11.82 3.05 -23.99
CA THR A 589 13.26 2.99 -23.68
C THR A 589 13.59 2.13 -22.48
N ALA A 590 12.58 1.54 -21.82
CA ALA A 590 12.77 0.67 -20.68
C ALA A 590 13.61 -0.57 -21.08
N GLY A 591 14.65 -0.84 -20.30
CA GLY A 591 15.55 -1.96 -20.53
C GLY A 591 16.19 -2.40 -19.23
N TYR A 592 16.59 -3.67 -19.20
CA TYR A 592 17.33 -4.28 -18.12
C TYR A 592 18.41 -5.17 -18.74
N PHE A 593 19.62 -5.14 -18.19
CA PHE A 593 20.74 -5.92 -18.71
C PHE A 593 21.55 -6.47 -17.54
N THR A 594 21.65 -7.79 -17.48
CA THR A 594 22.68 -8.52 -16.76
C THR A 594 23.40 -9.42 -17.76
N THR A 595 24.61 -9.87 -17.41
CA THR A 595 25.42 -10.72 -18.27
C THR A 595 25.48 -12.14 -17.73
N GLU A 596 25.48 -13.11 -18.63
CA GLU A 596 25.55 -14.54 -18.35
C GLU A 596 26.32 -15.27 -19.44
N ASP A 597 26.89 -16.42 -19.10
CA ASP A 597 27.52 -17.36 -20.03
C ASP A 597 27.30 -18.81 -19.53
N LEU A 598 28.07 -19.78 -20.03
CA LEU A 598 27.94 -21.20 -19.62
C LEU A 598 28.93 -21.61 -18.51
N SER A 599 29.64 -20.66 -17.91
CA SER A 599 30.51 -20.93 -16.77
C SER A 599 29.70 -21.27 -15.52
N ALA A 600 30.31 -22.01 -14.60
CA ALA A 600 29.65 -22.42 -13.35
C ALA A 600 29.44 -21.23 -12.38
N ASP A 601 30.27 -20.20 -12.47
CA ASP A 601 30.28 -19.03 -11.61
C ASP A 601 29.33 -17.92 -12.11
N LYS A 602 29.14 -17.79 -13.42
CA LYS A 602 28.30 -16.73 -14.02
C LYS A 602 27.04 -17.25 -14.72
N GLY A 603 26.79 -18.56 -14.69
CA GLY A 603 25.73 -19.25 -15.43
C GLY A 603 24.33 -18.59 -15.44
N PRO A 604 23.41 -19.09 -16.28
CA PRO A 604 22.08 -18.51 -16.44
C PRO A 604 21.33 -18.40 -15.11
N ASN A 605 20.69 -17.25 -14.88
CA ASN A 605 19.85 -17.00 -13.71
C ASN A 605 18.39 -16.82 -14.11
N TRP A 606 17.55 -17.74 -13.66
CA TRP A 606 16.13 -17.79 -14.03
C TRP A 606 15.38 -16.47 -13.80
N ALA A 607 15.55 -15.83 -12.64
CA ALA A 607 14.82 -14.61 -12.30
C ALA A 607 15.29 -13.42 -13.16
N GLU A 608 16.59 -13.33 -13.40
CA GLU A 608 17.18 -12.26 -14.19
C GLU A 608 16.84 -12.40 -15.68
N GLU A 609 16.84 -13.63 -16.21
CA GLU A 609 16.38 -13.91 -17.57
C GLU A 609 14.91 -13.52 -17.75
N GLN A 610 14.03 -13.97 -16.84
CA GLN A 610 12.62 -13.58 -16.87
C GLN A 610 12.44 -12.07 -16.82
N ARG A 611 13.23 -11.36 -16.02
CA ARG A 611 13.17 -9.90 -15.91
C ARG A 611 13.55 -9.20 -17.22
N MET A 612 14.59 -9.67 -17.92
CA MET A 612 14.99 -9.14 -19.23
C MET A 612 13.89 -9.33 -20.29
N TYR A 613 13.30 -10.53 -20.38
CA TYR A 613 12.17 -10.79 -21.28
C TYR A 613 10.93 -9.97 -20.94
N THR A 614 10.59 -9.91 -19.65
CA THR A 614 9.40 -9.19 -19.17
C THR A 614 9.49 -7.72 -19.50
N THR A 615 10.65 -7.10 -19.23
CA THR A 615 10.89 -5.67 -19.45
C THR A 615 10.97 -5.33 -20.93
N SER A 616 11.76 -6.09 -21.70
CA SER A 616 12.09 -5.75 -23.09
C SER A 616 11.01 -6.16 -24.08
N ALA A 617 10.34 -7.30 -23.92
CA ALA A 617 9.47 -7.87 -24.96
C ALA A 617 8.00 -8.06 -24.54
N ILE A 618 7.74 -8.44 -23.28
CA ILE A 618 6.36 -8.70 -22.81
C ILE A 618 5.64 -7.38 -22.50
N ALA A 619 6.22 -6.51 -21.67
CA ALA A 619 5.59 -5.27 -21.24
C ALA A 619 5.17 -4.32 -22.38
N PRO A 620 5.94 -4.15 -23.48
CA PRO A 620 5.53 -3.30 -24.60
C PRO A 620 4.19 -3.68 -25.24
N VAL A 621 3.83 -4.98 -25.29
CA VAL A 621 2.56 -5.43 -25.88
C VAL A 621 1.38 -4.91 -25.07
N PHE A 622 1.42 -5.08 -23.74
CA PHE A 622 0.35 -4.64 -22.84
C PHE A 622 0.21 -3.12 -22.83
N LEU A 623 1.33 -2.41 -22.90
CA LEU A 623 1.36 -0.96 -23.02
C LEU A 623 0.67 -0.49 -24.31
N VAL A 624 1.08 -1.03 -25.46
CA VAL A 624 0.55 -0.63 -26.76
C VAL A 624 -0.93 -0.98 -26.88
N HIS A 625 -1.34 -2.13 -26.34
CA HIS A 625 -2.74 -2.51 -26.21
C HIS A 625 -3.53 -1.44 -25.43
N ALA A 626 -3.06 -1.06 -24.24
CA ALA A 626 -3.73 -0.06 -23.41
C ALA A 626 -3.82 1.32 -24.09
N LEU A 627 -2.73 1.78 -24.73
CA LEU A 627 -2.70 3.05 -25.48
C LEU A 627 -3.64 3.06 -26.69
N THR A 628 -3.72 1.94 -27.39
CA THR A 628 -4.60 1.77 -28.55
C THR A 628 -6.07 1.81 -28.13
N HIS A 629 -6.44 1.09 -27.07
CA HIS A 629 -7.82 1.05 -26.56
C HIS A 629 -8.23 2.36 -25.89
N ALA A 630 -7.28 3.14 -25.37
CA ALA A 630 -7.52 4.51 -24.90
C ALA A 630 -7.72 5.53 -26.04
N GLY A 631 -7.55 5.13 -27.31
CA GLY A 631 -7.70 6.03 -28.46
C GLY A 631 -6.56 7.04 -28.62
N LEU A 632 -5.43 6.79 -27.96
CA LEU A 632 -4.27 7.69 -27.91
C LEU A 632 -3.29 7.47 -29.08
N LEU A 633 -3.30 6.29 -29.70
CA LEU A 633 -2.54 6.02 -30.93
C LEU A 633 -3.46 6.20 -32.14
N ARG A 634 -3.28 7.29 -32.89
CA ARG A 634 -4.04 7.63 -34.10
C ARG A 634 -3.14 7.69 -35.33
N SER A 635 -3.74 7.88 -36.50
CA SER A 635 -3.00 8.04 -37.76
C SER A 635 -1.93 9.13 -37.67
N GLY A 636 -0.71 8.79 -38.09
CA GLY A 636 0.48 9.63 -37.99
C GLY A 636 1.27 9.48 -36.68
N ALA A 637 0.76 8.78 -35.67
CA ALA A 637 1.49 8.53 -34.42
C ALA A 637 2.72 7.63 -34.67
N LYS A 638 3.81 7.90 -33.96
CA LYS A 638 5.09 7.16 -34.09
C LYS A 638 5.39 6.35 -32.83
N LEU A 639 5.35 5.02 -32.92
CA LEU A 639 5.79 4.13 -31.84
C LEU A 639 7.24 3.72 -32.08
N VAL A 640 8.14 4.19 -31.24
CA VAL A 640 9.58 3.91 -31.29
C VAL A 640 9.95 2.94 -30.17
N LEU A 641 10.31 1.72 -30.55
CA LEU A 641 10.74 0.66 -29.64
C LEU A 641 12.27 0.62 -29.62
N VAL A 642 12.86 1.00 -28.48
CA VAL A 642 14.32 1.00 -28.34
C VAL A 642 14.82 -0.40 -28.02
N SER A 643 15.33 -1.04 -29.07
CA SER A 643 15.99 -2.34 -29.04
C SER A 643 17.50 -2.16 -28.80
N SER A 644 18.31 -3.06 -29.35
CA SER A 644 19.78 -3.01 -29.36
C SER A 644 20.27 -3.82 -30.55
N GLU A 645 21.39 -3.44 -31.17
CA GLU A 645 22.05 -4.22 -32.23
C GLU A 645 22.12 -5.72 -31.89
N SER A 646 22.25 -6.04 -30.61
CA SER A 646 22.32 -7.39 -30.05
C SER A 646 21.04 -8.23 -30.21
N GLY A 647 19.92 -7.59 -30.56
CA GLY A 647 18.68 -8.26 -30.97
C GLY A 647 18.68 -8.69 -32.44
N SER A 648 19.72 -8.40 -33.20
CA SER A 648 19.90 -8.87 -34.58
C SER A 648 20.60 -10.22 -34.60
N ILE A 649 19.93 -11.23 -35.13
CA ILE A 649 20.55 -12.54 -35.37
C ILE A 649 21.62 -12.41 -36.45
N GLY A 650 21.36 -11.64 -37.51
CA GLY A 650 22.29 -11.45 -38.63
C GLY A 650 23.58 -10.71 -38.29
N LEU A 651 23.63 -9.95 -37.19
CA LEU A 651 24.85 -9.28 -36.72
C LEU A 651 25.71 -10.15 -35.79
N ARG A 652 25.24 -11.32 -35.36
CA ARG A 652 26.03 -12.21 -34.49
C ARG A 652 27.17 -12.82 -35.28
N HIS A 653 28.40 -12.57 -34.85
CA HIS A 653 29.61 -13.02 -35.53
C HIS A 653 30.59 -13.68 -34.56
N GLU A 654 31.41 -14.59 -35.07
CA GLU A 654 32.41 -15.36 -34.33
C GLU A 654 33.40 -14.50 -33.51
N VAL A 655 33.61 -13.25 -33.93
CA VAL A 655 34.56 -12.31 -33.31
C VAL A 655 34.05 -11.74 -31.99
N GLU A 656 32.73 -11.76 -31.79
CA GLU A 656 32.07 -11.31 -30.56
C GLU A 656 31.87 -12.47 -29.58
N GLY A 657 31.74 -13.71 -30.08
CA GLY A 657 31.51 -14.90 -29.29
C GLY A 657 30.04 -15.08 -28.86
N GLY A 658 29.82 -15.95 -27.86
CA GLY A 658 28.50 -16.22 -27.26
C GLY A 658 28.35 -15.61 -25.85
N GLY A 659 27.18 -15.80 -25.24
CA GLY A 659 26.82 -15.22 -23.94
C GLY A 659 25.74 -14.14 -24.05
N ASN A 660 25.32 -13.58 -22.91
CA ASN A 660 24.23 -12.60 -22.81
C ASN A 660 22.94 -13.07 -23.51
N TYR A 661 22.68 -14.38 -23.43
CA TYR A 661 21.61 -15.09 -24.14
C TYR A 661 20.25 -14.42 -23.98
N ALA A 662 19.84 -14.11 -22.75
CA ALA A 662 18.54 -13.51 -22.47
C ALA A 662 18.50 -12.02 -22.80
N HIS A 663 19.62 -11.28 -22.70
CA HIS A 663 19.65 -9.90 -23.20
C HIS A 663 19.44 -9.87 -24.72
N HIS A 664 20.23 -10.63 -25.47
CA HIS A 664 20.14 -10.67 -26.94
C HIS A 664 18.79 -11.22 -27.40
N ALA A 665 18.35 -12.34 -26.82
CA ALA A 665 17.10 -12.98 -27.19
C ALA A 665 15.87 -12.15 -26.79
N SER A 666 15.90 -11.41 -25.67
CA SER A 666 14.80 -10.49 -25.32
C SER A 666 14.71 -9.29 -26.26
N LYS A 667 15.84 -8.80 -26.78
CA LYS A 667 15.86 -7.75 -27.82
C LYS A 667 15.41 -8.28 -29.19
N ALA A 668 15.79 -9.51 -29.56
CA ALA A 668 15.25 -10.17 -30.75
C ALA A 668 13.74 -10.42 -30.63
N ALA A 669 13.26 -10.82 -29.44
CA ALA A 669 11.83 -10.96 -29.16
C ALA A 669 11.08 -9.62 -29.27
N LEU A 670 11.67 -8.52 -28.76
CA LEU A 670 11.12 -7.17 -28.97
C LEU A 670 11.07 -6.80 -30.46
N ASN A 671 12.08 -7.15 -31.26
CA ASN A 671 12.10 -6.89 -32.70
C ASN A 671 10.93 -7.61 -33.40
N MET A 672 10.69 -8.88 -33.06
CA MET A 672 9.53 -9.64 -33.56
C MET A 672 8.20 -9.01 -33.11
N VAL A 673 8.08 -8.65 -31.83
CA VAL A 673 6.90 -7.96 -31.29
C VAL A 673 6.65 -6.64 -32.04
N GLY A 674 7.68 -5.84 -32.25
CA GLY A 674 7.59 -4.59 -33.01
C GLY A 674 7.14 -4.81 -34.45
N LYS A 675 7.60 -5.89 -35.09
CA LYS A 675 7.16 -6.26 -36.42
C LYS A 675 5.67 -6.62 -36.44
N LEU A 676 5.20 -7.43 -35.50
CA LEU A 676 3.78 -7.80 -35.39
C LEU A 676 2.90 -6.57 -35.09
N LEU A 677 3.30 -5.73 -34.13
CA LEU A 677 2.59 -4.48 -33.82
C LEU A 677 2.50 -3.54 -35.03
N SER A 678 3.52 -3.52 -35.91
CA SER A 678 3.47 -2.73 -37.13
C SER A 678 2.38 -3.19 -38.11
N LEU A 679 2.04 -4.49 -38.11
CA LEU A 679 0.97 -5.04 -38.93
C LEU A 679 -0.39 -4.68 -38.32
N ASP A 680 -0.55 -4.92 -37.01
CA ASP A 680 -1.78 -4.67 -36.27
C ASP A 680 -2.19 -3.19 -36.29
N LEU A 681 -1.20 -2.28 -36.25
CA LEU A 681 -1.45 -0.84 -36.19
C LEU A 681 -1.42 -0.17 -37.57
N ARG A 682 -1.18 -0.91 -38.65
CA ARG A 682 -1.04 -0.36 -40.02
C ARG A 682 -2.30 0.33 -40.49
N GLU A 683 -3.46 -0.30 -40.31
CA GLU A 683 -4.76 0.27 -40.72
C GLU A 683 -5.14 1.52 -39.91
N ARG A 684 -4.56 1.68 -38.71
CA ARG A 684 -4.72 2.87 -37.88
C ARG A 684 -3.79 4.01 -38.29
N GLY A 685 -2.90 3.78 -39.26
CA GLY A 685 -1.91 4.76 -39.73
C GLY A 685 -0.79 5.04 -38.74
N VAL A 686 -0.55 4.15 -37.76
CA VAL A 686 0.53 4.32 -36.77
C VAL A 686 1.83 3.75 -37.35
N ILE A 687 2.92 4.49 -37.19
CA ILE A 687 4.25 4.14 -37.68
C ILE A 687 5.01 3.48 -36.53
N VAL A 688 5.44 2.24 -36.70
CA VAL A 688 6.22 1.52 -35.69
C VAL A 688 7.68 1.43 -36.15
N SER A 689 8.62 1.92 -35.36
CA SER A 689 10.06 1.83 -35.66
C SER A 689 10.80 1.13 -34.53
N ILE A 690 11.62 0.16 -34.90
CA ILE A 690 12.47 -0.58 -33.96
C ILE A 690 13.89 -0.05 -34.15
N VAL A 691 14.57 0.30 -33.07
CA VAL A 691 15.85 1.03 -33.19
C VAL A 691 16.94 0.52 -32.27
N HIS A 692 18.16 0.41 -32.80
CA HIS A 692 19.39 0.45 -32.00
C HIS A 692 19.76 1.93 -31.78
N PRO A 693 19.74 2.43 -30.53
CA PRO A 693 19.97 3.85 -30.27
C PRO A 693 21.46 4.24 -30.32
N GLY A 694 22.35 3.25 -30.35
CA GLY A 694 23.80 3.40 -30.24
C GLY A 694 24.37 2.76 -28.96
N PHE A 695 25.67 2.49 -28.95
CA PHE A 695 26.37 2.05 -27.75
C PHE A 695 26.58 3.27 -26.84
N MET A 696 26.08 3.20 -25.59
CA MET A 696 25.98 4.39 -24.73
C MET A 696 26.76 4.25 -23.44
N ARG A 697 27.29 5.40 -22.99
CA ARG A 697 27.89 5.58 -21.67
C ARG A 697 26.79 5.74 -20.62
N THR A 698 26.40 4.63 -19.99
CA THR A 698 25.30 4.61 -19.00
C THR A 698 25.67 3.78 -17.79
N GLU A 699 24.97 3.98 -16.67
CA GLU A 699 25.05 3.09 -15.50
C GLU A 699 24.77 1.63 -15.86
N MET A 700 23.88 1.38 -16.83
CA MET A 700 23.54 0.01 -17.25
C MET A 700 24.72 -0.68 -17.93
N THR A 701 25.42 0.02 -18.83
CA THR A 701 26.61 -0.53 -19.51
C THR A 701 27.82 -0.58 -18.56
N ALA A 702 27.97 0.41 -17.67
CA ALA A 702 29.01 0.37 -16.62
C ALA A 702 28.78 -0.77 -15.62
N GLY A 703 27.53 -1.00 -15.21
CA GLY A 703 27.16 -1.99 -14.19
C GLY A 703 27.44 -3.44 -14.59
N VAL A 704 27.63 -3.70 -15.89
CA VAL A 704 28.04 -5.00 -16.43
C VAL A 704 29.51 -5.02 -16.91
N GLY A 705 30.27 -3.97 -16.62
CA GLY A 705 31.70 -3.86 -16.96
C GLY A 705 31.98 -3.59 -18.44
N PHE A 706 31.05 -2.97 -19.17
CA PHE A 706 31.24 -2.57 -20.58
C PHE A 706 31.83 -1.16 -20.72
N ASP A 707 32.02 -0.45 -19.61
CA ASP A 707 32.70 0.85 -19.55
C ASP A 707 34.13 0.80 -20.09
N LYS A 708 34.83 -0.32 -19.90
CA LYS A 708 36.16 -0.55 -20.51
C LYS A 708 36.19 -0.52 -22.04
N TYR A 709 35.04 -0.71 -22.70
CA TYR A 709 34.92 -0.70 -24.16
C TYR A 709 34.37 0.62 -24.70
N TRP A 710 34.06 1.61 -23.85
CA TRP A 710 33.38 2.82 -24.31
C TRP A 710 34.17 3.63 -25.35
N ASP A 711 35.47 3.77 -25.16
CA ASP A 711 36.28 4.56 -26.09
C ASP A 711 36.52 3.80 -27.41
N GLU A 712 36.87 2.51 -27.33
CA GLU A 712 37.12 1.66 -28.51
C GLU A 712 35.83 1.38 -29.31
N GLY A 713 34.72 1.12 -28.62
CA GLY A 713 33.41 0.83 -29.22
C GLY A 713 32.63 2.06 -29.69
N GLY A 714 33.23 3.25 -29.64
CA GLY A 714 32.61 4.49 -30.10
C GLY A 714 31.38 4.91 -29.28
N ALA A 715 31.36 4.61 -27.97
CA ALA A 715 30.21 4.86 -27.12
C ALA A 715 29.94 6.36 -26.96
N VAL A 716 28.67 6.72 -27.12
CA VAL A 716 28.18 8.10 -27.01
C VAL A 716 27.48 8.38 -25.69
N THR A 717 27.32 9.66 -25.40
CA THR A 717 26.50 10.11 -24.28
C THR A 717 25.01 9.85 -24.57
N PRO A 718 24.17 9.68 -23.54
CA PRO A 718 22.71 9.60 -23.70
C PRO A 718 22.11 10.78 -24.47
N GLU A 719 22.66 11.99 -24.30
CA GLU A 719 22.24 13.21 -24.98
C GLU A 719 22.47 13.14 -26.49
N GLU A 720 23.63 12.66 -26.93
CA GLU A 720 23.97 12.47 -28.35
C GLU A 720 23.10 11.39 -29.01
N ALA A 721 22.85 10.28 -28.29
CA ALA A 721 21.96 9.23 -28.74
C ALA A 721 20.50 9.73 -28.84
N ALA A 722 20.02 10.47 -27.85
CA ALA A 722 18.70 11.09 -27.86
C ALA A 722 18.52 12.08 -29.01
N ALA A 723 19.54 12.89 -29.32
CA ALA A 723 19.51 13.83 -30.45
C ALA A 723 19.38 13.08 -31.79
N SER A 724 20.18 12.02 -31.96
CA SER A 724 20.17 11.19 -33.17
C SER A 724 18.83 10.46 -33.35
N LEU A 725 18.27 9.93 -32.25
CA LEU A 725 17.00 9.21 -32.26
C LEU A 725 15.81 10.14 -32.48
N ALA A 726 15.82 11.35 -31.92
CA ALA A 726 14.80 12.36 -32.19
C ALA A 726 14.78 12.74 -33.68
N GLN A 727 15.95 13.05 -34.25
CA GLN A 727 16.07 13.40 -35.67
C GLN A 727 15.57 12.26 -36.58
N TRP A 728 15.89 11.01 -36.26
CA TRP A 728 15.35 9.84 -36.96
C TRP A 728 13.83 9.79 -36.87
N THR A 729 13.29 9.96 -35.65
CA THR A 729 11.85 9.90 -35.39
C THR A 729 11.11 10.98 -36.16
N ASP A 730 11.63 12.20 -36.23
CA ASP A 730 11.02 13.31 -36.97
C ASP A 730 10.84 12.96 -38.46
N GLY A 731 11.84 12.30 -39.06
CA GLY A 731 11.83 11.84 -40.45
C GLY A 731 11.13 10.50 -40.72
N LEU A 732 10.51 9.86 -39.72
CA LEU A 732 9.76 8.61 -39.92
C LEU A 732 8.43 8.84 -40.63
N ASP A 733 8.15 7.98 -41.62
CA ASP A 733 6.87 7.85 -42.29
C ASP A 733 6.44 6.37 -42.37
N ILE A 734 5.22 6.12 -42.86
CA ILE A 734 4.61 4.80 -42.90
C ILE A 734 5.35 3.78 -43.78
N SER A 735 6.18 4.21 -44.73
CA SER A 735 6.97 3.32 -45.58
C SER A 735 8.00 2.52 -44.77
N LYS A 736 8.47 3.08 -43.64
CA LYS A 736 9.46 2.46 -42.74
C LYS A 736 8.84 1.72 -41.55
N THR A 737 7.51 1.56 -41.54
CA THR A 737 6.82 0.90 -40.42
C THR A 737 7.18 -0.59 -40.34
N GLY A 738 7.52 -1.05 -39.14
CA GLY A 738 7.94 -2.42 -38.88
C GLY A 738 9.33 -2.76 -39.39
N GLU A 739 10.21 -1.77 -39.54
CA GLU A 739 11.61 -1.96 -39.89
C GLU A 739 12.53 -1.73 -38.68
N TYR A 740 13.73 -2.32 -38.75
CA TYR A 740 14.74 -2.28 -37.71
C TYR A 740 15.97 -1.49 -38.16
N TRP A 741 16.35 -0.45 -37.40
CA TRP A 741 17.32 0.56 -37.84
C TRP A 741 18.34 0.96 -36.76
N ALA A 742 19.53 1.35 -37.22
CA ALA A 742 20.53 2.09 -36.44
C ALA A 742 20.64 3.51 -37.01
N PRO A 743 20.01 4.53 -36.37
CA PRO A 743 20.05 5.92 -36.83
C PRO A 743 21.47 6.47 -37.01
N ARG A 744 22.41 6.01 -36.18
CA ARG A 744 23.81 6.44 -36.18
C ARG A 744 24.69 5.66 -37.17
N GLY A 745 24.11 4.72 -37.91
CA GLY A 745 24.82 3.88 -38.87
C GLY A 745 25.63 2.77 -38.18
N PRO A 746 26.69 2.24 -38.83
CA PRO A 746 27.45 1.09 -38.34
C PRO A 746 28.47 1.42 -37.22
N ARG A 747 28.66 2.70 -36.87
CA ARG A 747 29.86 3.18 -36.15
C ARG A 747 29.98 2.69 -34.71
N ASP A 748 28.85 2.35 -34.10
CA ASP A 748 28.73 1.87 -32.72
C ASP A 748 28.21 0.43 -32.69
N ILE A 749 28.48 -0.33 -33.75
CA ILE A 749 28.15 -1.75 -33.91
C ILE A 749 29.44 -2.49 -34.23
N GLY A 750 30.05 -3.10 -33.22
CA GLY A 750 31.38 -3.72 -33.32
C GLY A 750 31.49 -4.83 -34.39
N THR A 751 30.37 -5.48 -34.73
CA THR A 751 30.33 -6.56 -35.74
C THR A 751 29.83 -6.12 -37.11
N ALA A 752 29.47 -4.85 -37.32
CA ALA A 752 28.83 -4.43 -38.57
C ALA A 752 29.68 -4.70 -39.81
N GLU A 753 30.98 -4.37 -39.79
CA GLU A 753 31.85 -4.65 -40.94
C GLU A 753 32.07 -6.15 -41.15
N ALA A 754 32.20 -6.92 -40.07
CA ALA A 754 32.42 -8.36 -40.13
C ALA A 754 31.18 -9.10 -40.66
N ALA A 755 29.98 -8.66 -40.26
CA ALA A 755 28.71 -9.30 -40.63
C ALA A 755 28.14 -8.79 -41.97
N LEU A 756 28.32 -7.50 -42.29
CA LEU A 756 27.64 -6.84 -43.42
C LEU A 756 28.59 -6.27 -44.48
N GLY A 757 29.89 -6.29 -44.24
CA GLY A 757 30.90 -5.71 -45.14
C GLY A 757 31.14 -4.22 -44.94
N LYS A 758 32.01 -3.64 -45.79
CA LYS A 758 32.48 -2.24 -45.67
C LYS A 758 31.59 -1.26 -46.44
N GLY A 759 31.65 0.02 -46.07
CA GLY A 759 30.98 1.11 -46.78
C GLY A 759 29.48 1.23 -46.49
N LEU A 760 29.04 0.79 -45.30
CA LEU A 760 27.63 0.78 -44.91
C LEU A 760 27.05 2.20 -44.74
N PRO A 761 25.77 2.41 -45.12
CA PRO A 761 25.14 3.73 -45.07
C PRO A 761 24.87 4.21 -43.63
N THR A 762 24.59 5.51 -43.48
CA THR A 762 24.07 6.11 -42.24
C THR A 762 22.84 6.95 -42.60
N PRO A 763 21.64 6.65 -42.05
CA PRO A 763 21.32 5.57 -41.12
C PRO A 763 21.41 4.18 -41.77
N LEU A 764 21.58 3.13 -40.95
CA LEU A 764 21.74 1.74 -41.39
C LEU A 764 20.49 0.92 -41.05
N GLN A 765 19.90 0.23 -42.03
CA GLN A 765 18.87 -0.78 -41.75
C GLN A 765 19.57 -2.05 -41.25
N LEU A 766 19.14 -2.55 -40.09
CA LEU A 766 19.74 -3.72 -39.47
C LEU A 766 19.07 -5.00 -39.98
N PRO A 767 19.82 -6.09 -40.18
CA PRO A 767 19.22 -7.39 -40.40
C PRO A 767 18.50 -7.84 -39.12
N TRP A 768 17.51 -8.73 -39.29
CA TRP A 768 16.78 -9.31 -38.16
C TRP A 768 17.63 -10.28 -37.35
#